data_AF-A0AB34J107-F1
#
_entry.id   AF-A0AB34J107-F1
#
_cell.length_a   1.000
_cell.length_b   1.000
_cell.length_c   1.000
_cell.angle_alpha   90.00
_cell.angle_beta   90.00
_cell.angle_gamma   90.00
#
_symmetry.space_group_name_H-M   'P 1'
#
loop_
_entity.id
_entity.type
_entity.pdbx_description
1 polymer ?
#
loop_
_entity_poly.entity_id
_entity_poly.type
_entity_poly.pdbx_seq_one_letter_code
_entity_poly.pdbx_strand_id
1 'polypeptide(L)'
;MQSSPSCRPRAPLCMLLMASLGVARGDPNSRSVLPLIAQLQHSEDNAQPTHRQLYHRENGRSARRRGLNTATLTEANTQPIRYHLDFRSLYEEHAPEYSACFRAGDWFRWGLPASQTPPANGVATCSRGANDVTDARDGCWGICLDSDVITSDGRERMIQIVTSIVTNDLRKYLALKPVVGSLVFEEARSRFERALSLKGYQTSAACAADCTLLSNVAVDPAMCTSGVEADVVLSVTKPPGLSGIAGTGSSCAADQAGRPLWLVFAWHSSVTALSASTLEQNIQEARSLVLHEGLHGLGFSNSMFMYARTSTGARKELIELKRVEDQDGAIDEVWHFVKGRAHDLAAEYFGCAGASNGSWLGLPLMGLPQVGRASHWETRIMRDDVMAYGFQDAVSGITLAAMEDLGFYRANYTAADCISWGYKQGCDFVTSRCGIMQHDRSIDVTSEAQCGGDPFWASNPDTYLANKCGRGNNPCEGSSENGYAALSGSSGVGKCDGQCFYAAGQARSGCSATPSTQLEEGTLADVYESLQDTALNWRVWLIPLAWTLGAICLCGCVRRVFCPQNERARKVALLLGGVVMVFAAAICAGTIVVYVQYDVFSGFAARGTVLLTMIVAALFVFYVALTLYGVYRRNGCICITSFWILVFLALSLIVATLFMLCWLYTTDEVTADSINTIRGSEVAKRVQVLDTFLTRELATPLSTASGFLCSTYTLCCRDPALDNLATSAGVENSTCIATREGIITDFERTLQDPSSPNFCSYVTGAQFLVTPPNGVCNLIDAVVDSFSLATCQANYCSSGVDGYLSFVDEMVALIQRYAVPLAIGLASLVVLLFVWACNIRYVGKTKHRVSSTAPRKTNNSNTVQVREPDQNISQGTQNRSNPNEGGPGPAKP
;
A
#
# COMPACT_ATOMS: atom_id res chain seq x y z
N MET A 1 -67.62 50.59 -7.04
CA MET A 1 -68.52 49.75 -6.21
C MET A 1 -68.48 48.34 -6.78
N GLN A 2 -68.44 47.32 -5.91
CA GLN A 2 -68.99 45.94 -6.06
C GLN A 2 -68.76 45.15 -7.38
N SER A 3 -68.56 43.83 -7.40
CA SER A 3 -68.21 42.84 -6.36
C SER A 3 -67.96 41.49 -7.05
N SER A 4 -67.26 40.59 -6.35
CA SER A 4 -66.91 39.19 -6.65
C SER A 4 -67.96 38.32 -7.40
N PRO A 5 -67.53 37.16 -7.93
CA PRO A 5 -67.54 35.97 -7.06
C PRO A 5 -66.19 35.27 -6.94
N SER A 6 -66.03 34.55 -5.83
CA SER A 6 -64.80 33.90 -5.39
C SER A 6 -64.90 32.37 -5.42
N CYS A 7 -63.77 31.71 -5.65
CA CYS A 7 -63.51 30.36 -5.16
C CYS A 7 -62.17 30.37 -4.43
N ARG A 8 -62.14 29.89 -3.19
CA ARG A 8 -60.95 29.89 -2.32
C ARG A 8 -60.15 28.59 -2.48
N PRO A 9 -58.82 28.62 -2.34
CA PRO A 9 -58.03 27.43 -2.08
C PRO A 9 -58.21 26.95 -0.63
N ARG A 10 -57.92 25.66 -0.38
CA ARG A 10 -57.68 25.10 0.95
C ARG A 10 -56.26 24.54 1.03
N ALA A 11 -55.46 25.16 1.88
CA ALA A 11 -54.35 24.56 2.61
C ALA A 11 -54.65 24.76 4.12
N PRO A 12 -53.93 24.13 5.08
CA PRO A 12 -52.76 23.26 4.92
C PRO A 12 -52.88 21.89 5.63
N LEU A 13 -52.01 20.94 5.27
CA LEU A 13 -51.67 19.80 6.15
C LEU A 13 -50.20 19.34 6.04
N CYS A 14 -49.32 20.15 5.46
CA CYS A 14 -47.91 19.82 5.22
C CYS A 14 -46.99 20.84 5.91
N MET A 15 -47.18 21.04 7.21
CA MET A 15 -46.48 22.07 7.99
C MET A 15 -46.26 21.62 9.45
N LEU A 16 -45.67 20.43 9.62
CA LEU A 16 -45.45 19.82 10.95
C LEU A 16 -44.13 19.02 11.08
N LEU A 17 -43.15 19.29 10.21
CA LEU A 17 -41.79 18.71 10.25
C LEU A 17 -40.66 19.77 10.31
N MET A 18 -41.00 21.05 10.47
CA MET A 18 -40.04 22.17 10.46
C MET A 18 -40.01 22.88 11.82
N ALA A 19 -39.34 22.30 12.83
CA ALA A 19 -39.09 22.96 14.12
C ALA A 19 -37.98 22.32 14.99
N SER A 20 -36.75 22.13 14.49
CA SER A 20 -35.58 21.85 15.35
C SER A 20 -34.20 22.03 14.69
N LEU A 21 -34.02 23.05 13.83
CA LEU A 21 -32.70 23.43 13.32
C LEU A 21 -31.98 24.39 14.28
N GLY A 22 -31.57 23.86 15.42
CA GLY A 22 -30.57 24.47 16.30
C GLY A 22 -29.19 23.93 15.95
N VAL A 23 -28.65 24.28 14.78
CA VAL A 23 -27.31 23.81 14.37
C VAL A 23 -26.26 24.48 15.24
N ALA A 24 -25.52 23.66 16.00
CA ALA A 24 -24.40 24.12 16.81
C ALA A 24 -23.31 24.72 15.92
N ARG A 25 -22.57 25.71 16.44
CA ARG A 25 -21.36 26.22 15.76
C ARG A 25 -20.39 25.05 15.60
N GLY A 26 -20.11 24.68 14.35
CA GLY A 26 -19.18 23.60 14.03
C GLY A 26 -17.77 23.90 14.55
N ASP A 27 -17.21 22.96 15.30
CA ASP A 27 -15.81 22.95 15.68
C ASP A 27 -14.97 22.54 14.44
N PRO A 28 -13.91 23.30 14.05
CA PRO A 28 -13.04 22.94 12.92
C PRO A 28 -12.28 21.62 13.09
N ASN A 29 -12.40 20.94 14.24
CA ASN A 29 -11.70 19.68 14.54
C ASN A 29 -12.49 18.38 14.22
N SER A 30 -13.66 18.46 13.56
CA SER A 30 -14.42 17.25 13.22
C SER A 30 -13.74 16.42 12.11
N ARG A 31 -13.39 15.16 12.41
CA ARG A 31 -12.80 14.19 11.48
C ARG A 31 -13.88 13.49 10.62
N SER A 32 -13.45 12.88 9.50
CA SER A 32 -14.30 12.14 8.56
C SER A 32 -15.17 11.05 9.22
N VAL A 33 -16.32 10.77 8.59
CA VAL A 33 -17.45 9.97 9.10
C VAL A 33 -17.47 8.54 8.51
N LEU A 34 -16.45 8.19 7.73
CA LEU A 34 -16.31 6.87 7.09
C LEU A 34 -16.62 5.71 8.06
N PRO A 35 -17.25 4.61 7.61
CA PRO A 35 -17.40 3.39 8.40
C PRO A 35 -16.03 2.94 8.96
N LEU A 36 -16.00 2.38 10.18
CA LEU A 36 -14.74 2.07 10.87
C LEU A 36 -13.77 1.24 10.00
N ILE A 37 -14.31 0.30 9.21
CA ILE A 37 -13.49 -0.49 8.28
C ILE A 37 -12.79 0.36 7.21
N ALA A 38 -13.44 1.39 6.69
CA ALA A 38 -12.85 2.32 5.72
C ALA A 38 -11.83 3.27 6.38
N GLN A 39 -12.00 3.61 7.67
CA GLN A 39 -10.98 4.33 8.45
C GLN A 39 -9.72 3.48 8.66
N LEU A 40 -9.90 2.21 9.06
CA LEU A 40 -8.79 1.27 9.24
C LEU A 40 -8.08 0.96 7.90
N GLN A 41 -8.84 0.84 6.81
CA GLN A 41 -8.29 0.74 5.45
C GLN A 41 -7.49 1.99 5.06
N HIS A 42 -7.89 3.19 5.49
CA HIS A 42 -7.10 4.41 5.24
C HIS A 42 -5.79 4.42 6.06
N SER A 43 -5.80 3.97 7.31
CA SER A 43 -4.59 3.93 8.15
C SER A 43 -3.60 2.80 7.81
N GLU A 44 -4.07 1.68 7.24
CA GLU A 44 -3.25 0.50 6.92
C GLU A 44 -3.14 0.26 5.40
N ASP A 45 -2.88 1.30 4.61
CA ASP A 45 -2.51 1.21 3.18
C ASP A 45 -3.49 0.39 2.29
N ASN A 46 -4.80 0.51 2.57
CA ASN A 46 -5.93 -0.26 2.02
C ASN A 46 -5.89 -1.77 2.33
N ALA A 47 -5.60 -2.13 3.58
CA ALA A 47 -5.58 -3.52 4.06
C ALA A 47 -6.96 -4.20 4.09
N GLN A 48 -7.61 -4.41 2.94
CA GLN A 48 -8.83 -5.24 2.84
C GLN A 48 -8.51 -6.75 2.94
N PRO A 49 -9.28 -7.53 3.72
CA PRO A 49 -9.14 -9.00 3.81
C PRO A 49 -9.08 -9.65 2.43
N THR A 50 -7.98 -10.36 2.17
CA THR A 50 -7.61 -10.83 0.84
C THR A 50 -7.97 -12.30 0.69
N HIS A 51 -8.96 -12.60 -0.13
CA HIS A 51 -9.46 -13.94 -0.38
C HIS A 51 -9.03 -14.46 -1.74
N ARG A 52 -8.68 -15.76 -1.80
CA ARG A 52 -8.06 -16.32 -3.00
C ARG A 52 -9.06 -16.80 -4.06
N GLN A 53 -9.52 -15.90 -4.92
CA GLN A 53 -10.38 -16.24 -6.07
C GLN A 53 -9.63 -16.75 -7.32
N LEU A 54 -10.37 -17.47 -8.17
CA LEU A 54 -9.95 -17.90 -9.51
C LEU A 54 -10.74 -17.17 -10.59
N TYR A 55 -10.09 -16.89 -11.72
CA TYR A 55 -10.62 -16.09 -12.83
C TYR A 55 -10.36 -16.77 -14.17
N HIS A 56 -11.22 -16.52 -15.16
CA HIS A 56 -11.10 -17.12 -16.49
C HIS A 56 -9.75 -16.78 -17.15
N ARG A 57 -9.18 -17.76 -17.86
CA ARG A 57 -7.80 -17.73 -18.40
C ARG A 57 -7.82 -17.55 -19.91
N GLU A 58 -7.15 -16.51 -20.39
CA GLU A 58 -6.79 -16.38 -21.80
C GLU A 58 -5.56 -17.28 -22.11
N ASN A 59 -5.59 -17.92 -23.27
CA ASN A 59 -4.42 -18.47 -23.98
C ASN A 59 -3.47 -19.42 -23.20
N GLY A 60 -4.01 -20.34 -22.41
CA GLY A 60 -3.42 -21.69 -22.24
C GLY A 60 -2.04 -21.83 -21.55
N ARG A 61 -1.35 -20.76 -21.14
CA ARG A 61 -0.07 -20.83 -20.39
C ARG A 61 -0.23 -20.53 -18.90
N SER A 62 0.46 -21.29 -18.05
CA SER A 62 0.21 -21.30 -16.60
C SER A 62 1.01 -20.22 -15.87
N ALA A 63 0.50 -18.99 -15.84
CA ALA A 63 1.06 -17.92 -15.01
C ALA A 63 0.72 -18.15 -13.52
N ARG A 64 1.73 -18.49 -12.70
CA ARG A 64 1.57 -18.49 -11.23
C ARG A 64 1.43 -17.03 -10.74
N ARG A 65 0.37 -16.76 -9.97
CA ARG A 65 0.18 -15.59 -9.06
C ARG A 65 -0.05 -14.18 -9.65
N ARG A 66 -0.39 -13.97 -10.94
CA ARG A 66 -0.67 -12.62 -11.51
C ARG A 66 -1.94 -12.58 -12.38
N GLY A 67 -3.12 -12.76 -11.77
CA GLY A 67 -4.34 -13.12 -12.52
C GLY A 67 -5.26 -11.98 -12.99
N LEU A 68 -5.21 -10.82 -12.33
CA LEU A 68 -6.09 -9.66 -12.58
C LEU A 68 -5.31 -8.47 -13.14
N ASN A 69 -4.37 -7.92 -12.38
CA ASN A 69 -3.70 -6.65 -12.74
C ASN A 69 -3.05 -6.70 -14.13
N THR A 70 -2.33 -7.76 -14.49
CA THR A 70 -1.52 -7.79 -15.72
C THR A 70 -2.30 -7.95 -17.04
N ALA A 71 -3.63 -7.95 -17.04
CA ALA A 71 -4.44 -8.18 -18.24
C ALA A 71 -5.41 -7.03 -18.49
N THR A 72 -5.27 -6.35 -19.64
CA THR A 72 -6.17 -5.28 -20.08
C THR A 72 -7.62 -5.79 -20.13
N LEU A 73 -8.54 -5.06 -19.47
CA LEU A 73 -9.96 -5.40 -19.48
C LEU A 73 -10.57 -5.07 -20.85
N THR A 74 -11.23 -6.04 -21.46
CA THR A 74 -11.82 -5.91 -22.81
C THR A 74 -13.24 -6.45 -22.82
N GLU A 75 -14.00 -6.12 -23.87
CA GLU A 75 -15.34 -6.67 -24.08
C GLU A 75 -15.35 -8.20 -24.21
N ALA A 76 -14.26 -8.80 -24.70
CA ALA A 76 -14.15 -10.24 -24.88
C ALA A 76 -13.88 -11.00 -23.56
N ASN A 77 -13.35 -10.32 -22.53
CA ASN A 77 -12.93 -10.95 -21.27
C ASN A 77 -13.66 -10.43 -20.01
N THR A 78 -14.58 -9.48 -20.18
CA THR A 78 -15.44 -8.95 -19.11
C THR A 78 -16.92 -9.32 -19.31
N GLN A 79 -17.68 -9.36 -18.22
CA GLN A 79 -19.14 -9.56 -18.21
C GLN A 79 -19.79 -8.63 -17.17
N PRO A 80 -21.07 -8.26 -17.32
CA PRO A 80 -21.80 -7.49 -16.31
C PRO A 80 -21.83 -8.22 -14.97
N ILE A 81 -21.54 -7.49 -13.89
CA ILE A 81 -21.34 -8.03 -12.53
C ILE A 81 -22.49 -8.96 -12.12
N ARG A 82 -22.17 -10.16 -11.62
CA ARG A 82 -23.15 -11.03 -10.94
C ARG A 82 -23.14 -10.70 -9.45
N TYR A 83 -24.21 -10.07 -8.97
CA TYR A 83 -24.41 -9.81 -7.55
C TYR A 83 -25.14 -10.99 -6.89
N HIS A 84 -24.63 -11.47 -5.76
CA HIS A 84 -25.45 -12.18 -4.77
C HIS A 84 -25.96 -11.19 -3.74
N LEU A 85 -27.28 -11.05 -3.63
CA LEU A 85 -27.90 -10.18 -2.63
C LEU A 85 -28.12 -10.98 -1.34
N ASP A 86 -27.52 -10.49 -0.26
CA ASP A 86 -27.66 -11.07 1.08
C ASP A 86 -28.46 -10.13 1.99
N PHE A 87 -29.55 -10.66 2.55
CA PHE A 87 -30.46 -9.93 3.43
C PHE A 87 -30.51 -10.52 4.85
N ARG A 88 -29.62 -11.46 5.19
CA ARG A 88 -29.65 -12.19 6.49
C ARG A 88 -29.57 -11.25 7.69
N SER A 89 -28.82 -10.16 7.57
CA SER A 89 -28.67 -9.13 8.61
C SER A 89 -29.99 -8.39 8.95
N LEU A 90 -31.07 -8.61 8.21
CA LEU A 90 -32.41 -8.07 8.47
C LEU A 90 -33.32 -9.03 9.30
N TYR A 91 -32.77 -10.15 9.80
CA TYR A 91 -33.50 -11.16 10.57
C TYR A 91 -32.89 -11.33 11.97
N GLU A 92 -33.72 -11.30 13.01
CA GLU A 92 -33.30 -11.35 14.43
C GLU A 92 -32.49 -12.62 14.76
N GLU A 93 -32.82 -13.73 14.10
CA GLU A 93 -32.16 -15.04 14.20
C GLU A 93 -30.75 -15.11 13.56
N HIS A 94 -30.32 -14.07 12.84
CA HIS A 94 -29.07 -14.06 12.06
C HIS A 94 -28.23 -12.79 12.24
N ALA A 95 -28.85 -11.64 12.54
CA ALA A 95 -28.16 -10.37 12.72
C ALA A 95 -27.14 -10.47 13.89
N PRO A 96 -25.92 -9.90 13.74
CA PRO A 96 -24.96 -9.85 14.84
C PRO A 96 -25.53 -9.12 16.06
N GLU A 97 -25.08 -9.52 17.26
CA GLU A 97 -25.58 -8.94 18.52
C GLU A 97 -25.40 -7.40 18.53
N TYR A 98 -26.46 -6.69 18.92
CA TYR A 98 -26.51 -5.22 18.97
C TYR A 98 -26.32 -4.46 17.64
N SER A 99 -26.34 -5.15 16.48
CA SER A 99 -26.17 -4.51 15.15
C SER A 99 -27.41 -3.81 14.60
N ALA A 100 -28.60 -4.27 15.00
CA ALA A 100 -29.88 -3.89 14.44
C ALA A 100 -30.98 -3.91 15.50
N CYS A 101 -32.04 -3.14 15.29
CA CYS A 101 -33.17 -3.03 16.21
C CYS A 101 -34.35 -3.88 15.73
N PHE A 102 -34.77 -4.86 16.54
CA PHE A 102 -35.96 -5.66 16.29
C PHE A 102 -37.14 -5.28 17.20
N ARG A 103 -36.87 -4.62 18.34
CA ARG A 103 -37.87 -4.02 19.24
C ARG A 103 -37.39 -2.66 19.73
N ALA A 104 -38.31 -1.75 20.03
CA ALA A 104 -37.98 -0.50 20.70
C ALA A 104 -37.60 -0.76 22.16
N GLY A 105 -36.60 -0.05 22.68
CA GLY A 105 -36.03 -0.28 24.01
C GLY A 105 -34.89 -1.31 24.06
N ASP A 106 -34.66 -2.08 22.99
CA ASP A 106 -33.48 -2.95 22.89
C ASP A 106 -32.18 -2.12 22.84
N TRP A 107 -31.05 -2.72 23.22
CA TRP A 107 -29.73 -2.09 23.07
C TRP A 107 -29.19 -2.27 21.65
N PHE A 108 -28.47 -1.26 21.18
CA PHE A 108 -27.63 -1.34 19.99
C PHE A 108 -26.24 -0.76 20.27
N ARG A 109 -25.29 -1.05 19.38
CA ARG A 109 -23.97 -0.41 19.34
C ARG A 109 -23.72 0.23 17.98
N TRP A 110 -23.09 1.39 17.98
CA TRP A 110 -22.41 1.92 16.79
C TRP A 110 -20.90 1.79 16.95
N GLY A 111 -20.20 1.56 15.84
CA GLY A 111 -18.75 1.36 15.83
C GLY A 111 -18.30 0.19 16.72
N LEU A 112 -17.14 0.37 17.36
CA LEU A 112 -16.59 -0.55 18.37
C LEU A 112 -16.40 0.19 19.70
N PRO A 113 -17.43 0.20 20.57
CA PRO A 113 -17.32 0.79 21.91
C PRO A 113 -16.26 0.08 22.75
N ALA A 114 -15.60 0.82 23.65
CA ALA A 114 -14.56 0.25 24.52
C ALA A 114 -15.10 -0.78 25.53
N SER A 115 -16.35 -0.62 26.00
CA SER A 115 -17.09 -1.67 26.71
C SER A 115 -17.81 -2.54 25.69
N GLN A 116 -17.58 -3.86 25.72
CA GLN A 116 -18.26 -4.83 24.85
C GLN A 116 -19.68 -5.20 25.31
N THR A 117 -20.08 -4.77 26.50
CA THR A 117 -21.46 -4.91 27.00
C THR A 117 -22.13 -3.55 27.21
N PRO A 118 -23.47 -3.47 27.10
CA PRO A 118 -24.22 -2.27 27.44
C PRO A 118 -23.91 -1.72 28.84
N PRO A 119 -24.01 -0.38 29.06
CA PRO A 119 -23.82 0.24 30.36
C PRO A 119 -24.78 -0.30 31.44
N ALA A 120 -24.23 -0.85 32.52
CA ALA A 120 -25.00 -1.44 33.62
C ALA A 120 -25.85 -0.42 34.41
N ASN A 121 -25.64 0.88 34.20
CA ASN A 121 -26.47 1.96 34.77
C ASN A 121 -27.76 2.21 33.96
N GLY A 122 -27.96 1.54 32.82
CA GLY A 122 -29.13 1.71 31.96
C GLY A 122 -29.12 3.00 31.13
N VAL A 123 -28.02 3.75 31.09
CA VAL A 123 -27.91 5.05 30.40
C VAL A 123 -27.13 4.87 29.10
N ALA A 124 -27.73 5.27 27.98
CA ALA A 124 -27.07 5.28 26.68
C ALA A 124 -25.86 6.23 26.65
N THR A 125 -24.80 5.85 25.93
CA THR A 125 -23.63 6.71 25.69
C THR A 125 -23.65 7.38 24.33
N CYS A 126 -24.49 6.92 23.38
CA CYS A 126 -24.71 7.63 22.13
C CYS A 126 -25.63 8.84 22.35
N SER A 127 -25.20 10.01 21.89
CA SER A 127 -26.10 11.13 21.59
C SER A 127 -27.01 10.72 20.42
N ARG A 128 -28.29 11.10 20.46
CA ARG A 128 -29.22 10.96 19.33
C ARG A 128 -29.54 12.37 18.83
N GLY A 129 -29.18 12.70 17.59
CA GLY A 129 -29.17 14.08 17.07
C GLY A 129 -27.75 14.54 16.72
N ALA A 130 -27.47 15.84 16.75
CA ALA A 130 -26.31 16.47 16.09
C ALA A 130 -24.89 15.88 16.34
N ASN A 131 -24.68 15.10 17.40
CA ASN A 131 -23.39 14.47 17.71
C ASN A 131 -23.33 12.96 17.37
N ASP A 132 -24.45 12.36 16.93
CA ASP A 132 -24.60 10.91 16.76
C ASP A 132 -23.54 10.29 15.84
N VAL A 133 -23.20 10.98 14.75
CA VAL A 133 -22.11 10.69 13.82
C VAL A 133 -20.74 10.57 14.49
N THR A 134 -20.43 11.45 15.47
CA THR A 134 -19.14 11.42 16.18
C THR A 134 -19.09 10.26 17.17
N ASP A 135 -20.18 10.07 17.92
CA ASP A 135 -20.29 8.98 18.88
C ASP A 135 -20.28 7.61 18.18
N ALA A 136 -20.87 7.52 16.98
CA ALA A 136 -20.86 6.33 16.14
C ALA A 136 -19.47 5.95 15.63
N ARG A 137 -18.63 6.95 15.31
CA ARG A 137 -17.21 6.73 14.95
C ARG A 137 -16.42 6.17 16.12
N ASP A 138 -16.48 6.84 17.26
CA ASP A 138 -15.60 6.54 18.40
C ASP A 138 -16.04 5.23 19.10
N GLY A 139 -17.33 4.92 19.02
CA GLY A 139 -17.96 3.68 19.44
C GLY A 139 -18.82 3.87 20.68
N CYS A 140 -20.15 3.75 20.54
CA CYS A 140 -21.11 4.06 21.60
C CYS A 140 -22.25 3.03 21.72
N TRP A 141 -22.91 3.03 22.88
CA TRP A 141 -24.10 2.23 23.18
C TRP A 141 -25.36 3.09 23.14
N GLY A 142 -26.37 2.64 22.39
CA GLY A 142 -27.64 3.34 22.23
C GLY A 142 -28.85 2.43 22.50
N ILE A 143 -30.02 3.06 22.63
CA ILE A 143 -31.29 2.38 22.85
C ILE A 143 -32.17 2.57 21.61
N CYS A 144 -32.71 1.48 21.09
CA CYS A 144 -33.55 1.42 19.89
C CYS A 144 -34.83 2.26 20.05
N LEU A 145 -35.09 3.15 19.09
CA LEU A 145 -36.36 3.88 18.95
C LEU A 145 -37.29 3.15 17.97
N ASP A 146 -38.58 3.45 17.99
CA ASP A 146 -39.56 2.89 17.03
C ASP A 146 -39.18 3.13 15.56
N SER A 147 -38.45 4.21 15.26
CA SER A 147 -37.94 4.54 13.93
C SER A 147 -36.77 3.67 13.46
N ASP A 148 -36.08 2.99 14.39
CA ASP A 148 -34.96 2.10 14.07
C ASP A 148 -35.43 0.65 13.80
N VAL A 149 -36.65 0.29 14.25
CA VAL A 149 -37.16 -1.08 14.25
C VAL A 149 -37.36 -1.64 12.84
N ILE A 150 -36.79 -2.82 12.61
CA ILE A 150 -37.01 -3.62 11.39
C ILE A 150 -38.38 -4.31 11.48
N THR A 151 -39.41 -3.64 10.97
CA THR A 151 -40.74 -4.26 10.81
C THR A 151 -40.75 -5.30 9.69
N SER A 152 -41.66 -6.27 9.75
CA SER A 152 -41.85 -7.27 8.68
C SER A 152 -42.02 -6.64 7.30
N ASP A 153 -42.87 -5.63 7.25
CA ASP A 153 -43.31 -4.99 6.01
C ASP A 153 -42.23 -4.04 5.49
N GLY A 154 -41.53 -3.35 6.39
CA GLY A 154 -40.38 -2.50 6.06
C GLY A 154 -39.20 -3.32 5.52
N ARG A 155 -38.94 -4.50 6.11
CA ARG A 155 -37.93 -5.45 5.60
C ARG A 155 -38.28 -5.97 4.22
N GLU A 156 -39.48 -6.51 4.04
CA GLU A 156 -39.90 -7.06 2.74
C GLU A 156 -39.88 -5.97 1.65
N ARG A 157 -40.32 -4.76 1.98
CA ARG A 157 -40.24 -3.62 1.05
C ARG A 157 -38.80 -3.23 0.74
N MET A 158 -37.89 -3.19 1.72
CA MET A 158 -36.45 -2.94 1.50
C MET A 158 -35.84 -3.99 0.55
N ILE A 159 -36.13 -5.28 0.78
CA ILE A 159 -35.67 -6.39 -0.07
C ILE A 159 -36.10 -6.16 -1.53
N GLN A 160 -37.38 -5.82 -1.74
CA GLN A 160 -37.92 -5.56 -3.09
C GLN A 160 -37.28 -4.34 -3.77
N ILE A 161 -37.09 -3.24 -3.03
CA ILE A 161 -36.45 -2.01 -3.52
C ILE A 161 -35.02 -2.31 -3.99
N VAL A 162 -34.18 -2.84 -3.09
CA VAL A 162 -32.76 -3.09 -3.38
C VAL A 162 -32.61 -4.13 -4.49
N THR A 163 -33.41 -5.20 -4.47
CA THR A 163 -33.37 -6.22 -5.52
C THR A 163 -33.71 -5.64 -6.89
N SER A 164 -34.71 -4.76 -6.97
CA SER A 164 -35.07 -4.10 -8.23
C SER A 164 -33.94 -3.19 -8.73
N ILE A 165 -33.45 -2.27 -7.89
CA ILE A 165 -32.46 -1.26 -8.32
C ILE A 165 -31.12 -1.92 -8.66
N VAL A 166 -30.65 -2.91 -7.88
CA VAL A 166 -29.37 -3.58 -8.18
C VAL A 166 -29.47 -4.40 -9.47
N THR A 167 -30.59 -5.08 -9.71
CA THR A 167 -30.78 -5.93 -10.91
C THR A 167 -30.98 -5.11 -12.18
N ASN A 168 -31.77 -4.03 -12.10
CA ASN A 168 -32.21 -3.25 -13.27
C ASN A 168 -31.31 -2.04 -13.56
N ASP A 169 -30.78 -1.36 -12.53
CA ASP A 169 -29.93 -0.18 -12.67
C ASP A 169 -28.45 -0.50 -12.40
N LEU A 170 -28.05 -0.84 -11.16
CA LEU A 170 -26.61 -0.88 -10.79
C LEU A 170 -25.79 -1.80 -11.70
N ARG A 171 -26.36 -2.94 -12.07
CA ARG A 171 -25.70 -3.96 -12.91
C ARG A 171 -25.36 -3.50 -14.34
N LYS A 172 -26.02 -2.47 -14.89
CA LYS A 172 -25.86 -2.07 -16.30
C LYS A 172 -24.60 -1.23 -16.55
N TYR A 173 -24.01 -0.66 -15.50
CA TYR A 173 -22.96 0.36 -15.56
C TYR A 173 -21.53 -0.19 -15.65
N LEU A 174 -21.26 -1.33 -15.01
CA LEU A 174 -19.91 -1.88 -14.86
C LEU A 174 -19.85 -3.36 -15.26
N ALA A 175 -18.74 -3.74 -15.91
CA ALA A 175 -18.40 -5.13 -16.23
C ALA A 175 -17.04 -5.49 -15.61
N LEU A 176 -16.81 -6.76 -15.31
CA LEU A 176 -15.55 -7.24 -14.73
C LEU A 176 -15.15 -8.59 -15.30
N LYS A 177 -13.93 -9.02 -15.00
CA LYS A 177 -13.48 -10.38 -15.26
C LYS A 177 -14.17 -11.34 -14.26
N PRO A 178 -15.02 -12.28 -14.73
CA PRO A 178 -15.86 -13.07 -13.83
C PRO A 178 -15.08 -14.13 -13.04
N VAL A 179 -15.53 -14.37 -11.81
CA VAL A 179 -15.07 -15.44 -10.91
C VAL A 179 -15.42 -16.80 -11.52
N VAL A 180 -14.47 -17.74 -11.49
CA VAL A 180 -14.66 -19.11 -12.02
C VAL A 180 -15.32 -19.99 -10.98
N GLY A 181 -16.56 -20.38 -11.24
CA GLY A 181 -17.39 -21.13 -10.29
C GLY A 181 -17.80 -20.26 -9.12
N SER A 182 -17.93 -20.89 -7.95
CA SER A 182 -18.47 -20.24 -6.76
C SER A 182 -17.43 -19.34 -6.09
N LEU A 183 -17.84 -18.13 -5.74
CA LEU A 183 -17.14 -17.19 -4.88
C LEU A 183 -17.11 -17.74 -3.46
N VAL A 184 -15.91 -18.06 -2.96
CA VAL A 184 -15.68 -18.68 -1.64
C VAL A 184 -14.75 -17.81 -0.80
N PHE A 185 -15.13 -17.53 0.45
CA PHE A 185 -14.33 -16.76 1.39
C PHE A 185 -13.46 -17.68 2.28
N GLU A 186 -12.53 -17.09 3.02
CA GLU A 186 -11.59 -17.83 3.87
C GLU A 186 -12.00 -17.69 5.34
N GLU A 187 -11.93 -18.79 6.09
CA GLU A 187 -12.05 -18.78 7.54
C GLU A 187 -10.71 -18.37 8.15
N ALA A 188 -10.65 -17.13 8.65
CA ALA A 188 -9.42 -16.50 9.10
C ALA A 188 -9.70 -15.58 10.29
N ARG A 189 -8.64 -15.15 10.98
CA ARG A 189 -8.74 -14.04 11.93
C ARG A 189 -8.84 -12.72 11.17
N SER A 190 -9.41 -11.71 11.83
CA SER A 190 -9.42 -10.33 11.36
C SER A 190 -8.03 -9.86 10.97
N ARG A 191 -7.90 -9.18 9.83
CA ARG A 191 -6.65 -8.49 9.43
C ARG A 191 -6.22 -7.43 10.45
N PHE A 192 -7.20 -6.76 11.04
CA PHE A 192 -7.03 -5.70 12.03
C PHE A 192 -6.89 -6.23 13.48
N GLU A 193 -6.35 -7.45 13.65
CA GLU A 193 -6.26 -8.13 14.96
C GLU A 193 -5.56 -7.28 16.03
N ARG A 194 -4.53 -6.50 15.66
CA ARG A 194 -3.87 -5.56 16.58
C ARG A 194 -4.78 -4.42 17.01
N ALA A 195 -5.49 -3.77 16.07
CA ALA A 195 -6.40 -2.66 16.39
C ALA A 195 -7.60 -3.13 17.23
N LEU A 196 -8.15 -4.31 16.92
CA LEU A 196 -9.25 -4.93 17.66
C LEU A 196 -8.84 -5.34 19.08
N SER A 197 -7.70 -6.02 19.23
CA SER A 197 -7.22 -6.47 20.55
C SER A 197 -6.81 -5.30 21.45
N LEU A 198 -6.31 -4.19 20.90
CA LEU A 198 -6.10 -2.93 21.65
C LEU A 198 -7.41 -2.32 22.15
N LYS A 199 -8.53 -2.49 21.43
CA LYS A 199 -9.89 -2.18 21.92
C LYS A 199 -10.51 -3.32 22.76
N GLY A 200 -9.75 -4.36 23.10
CA GLY A 200 -10.16 -5.51 23.89
C GLY A 200 -10.99 -6.58 23.15
N TYR A 201 -11.26 -6.41 21.86
CA TYR A 201 -12.10 -7.32 21.08
C TYR A 201 -11.38 -8.64 20.80
N GLN A 202 -12.09 -9.76 20.97
CA GLN A 202 -11.55 -11.11 20.75
C GLN A 202 -11.57 -11.48 19.26
N THR A 203 -10.40 -11.74 18.69
CA THR A 203 -10.20 -12.12 17.30
C THR A 203 -10.02 -13.63 17.14
N SER A 204 -11.15 -14.33 17.20
CA SER A 204 -11.22 -15.74 16.77
C SER A 204 -11.19 -15.83 15.23
N ALA A 205 -10.83 -17.01 14.70
CA ALA A 205 -10.99 -17.28 13.29
C ALA A 205 -12.47 -17.52 12.99
N ALA A 206 -12.99 -16.86 11.95
CA ALA A 206 -14.37 -17.01 11.50
C ALA A 206 -14.46 -16.80 9.99
N CYS A 207 -15.54 -17.29 9.38
CA CYS A 207 -15.81 -17.05 7.96
C CYS A 207 -15.98 -15.54 7.72
N ALA A 208 -15.13 -14.95 6.87
CA ALA A 208 -15.11 -13.51 6.58
C ALA A 208 -15.24 -12.62 7.85
N ALA A 209 -14.45 -12.93 8.90
CA ALA A 209 -14.58 -12.37 10.25
C ALA A 209 -14.73 -10.83 10.30
N ASP A 210 -13.99 -10.10 9.45
CA ASP A 210 -14.04 -8.64 9.37
C ASP A 210 -15.40 -8.09 8.91
N CYS A 211 -16.14 -8.81 8.06
CA CYS A 211 -17.50 -8.42 7.65
C CYS A 211 -18.47 -8.40 8.84
N THR A 212 -18.38 -9.39 9.73
CA THR A 212 -19.19 -9.39 10.97
C THR A 212 -18.67 -8.40 11.99
N LEU A 213 -17.36 -8.35 12.24
CA LEU A 213 -16.77 -7.54 13.32
C LEU A 213 -16.81 -6.03 13.04
N LEU A 214 -16.51 -5.61 11.81
CA LEU A 214 -16.31 -4.20 11.43
C LEU A 214 -17.47 -3.61 10.62
N SER A 215 -18.22 -4.45 9.90
CA SER A 215 -19.37 -4.03 9.07
C SER A 215 -20.71 -4.55 9.59
N ASN A 216 -20.74 -5.26 10.72
CA ASN A 216 -21.96 -5.82 11.34
C ASN A 216 -22.82 -6.71 10.40
N VAL A 217 -22.17 -7.45 9.49
CA VAL A 217 -22.84 -8.36 8.54
C VAL A 217 -23.05 -9.75 9.16
N ALA A 218 -24.24 -10.32 8.95
CA ALA A 218 -24.55 -11.72 9.23
C ALA A 218 -23.96 -12.67 8.17
N VAL A 219 -22.77 -13.22 8.42
CA VAL A 219 -22.10 -14.13 7.47
C VAL A 219 -22.64 -15.57 7.60
N ASP A 220 -23.07 -16.17 6.48
CA ASP A 220 -23.41 -17.60 6.41
C ASP A 220 -22.11 -18.45 6.32
N PRO A 221 -21.87 -19.44 7.20
CA PRO A 221 -20.75 -20.38 7.08
C PRO A 221 -20.67 -21.12 5.73
N ALA A 222 -21.77 -21.23 4.98
CA ALA A 222 -21.78 -21.72 3.60
C ALA A 222 -20.83 -20.93 2.69
N MET A 223 -20.65 -19.62 2.94
CA MET A 223 -19.79 -18.73 2.14
C MET A 223 -18.31 -19.11 2.16
N CYS A 224 -17.84 -19.82 3.19
CA CYS A 224 -16.47 -20.33 3.27
C CYS A 224 -16.33 -21.83 2.97
N THR A 225 -17.43 -22.51 2.61
CA THR A 225 -17.43 -23.96 2.34
C THR A 225 -17.92 -24.31 0.95
N SER A 226 -19.17 -23.96 0.59
CA SER A 226 -19.70 -24.10 -0.77
C SER A 226 -19.51 -22.83 -1.61
N GLY A 227 -19.49 -21.65 -0.98
CA GLY A 227 -19.53 -20.37 -1.66
C GLY A 227 -20.86 -20.11 -2.37
N VAL A 228 -20.84 -19.15 -3.30
CA VAL A 228 -22.01 -18.73 -4.09
C VAL A 228 -21.65 -18.39 -5.54
N GLU A 229 -22.52 -18.71 -6.51
CA GLU A 229 -22.30 -18.41 -7.94
C GLU A 229 -22.49 -16.91 -8.28
N ALA A 230 -21.54 -16.09 -7.84
CA ALA A 230 -21.52 -14.65 -8.04
C ALA A 230 -20.09 -14.12 -8.26
N ASP A 231 -19.97 -12.85 -8.62
CA ASP A 231 -18.69 -12.14 -8.69
C ASP A 231 -18.47 -11.26 -7.45
N VAL A 232 -19.56 -10.78 -6.85
CA VAL A 232 -19.58 -10.04 -5.58
C VAL A 232 -20.79 -10.45 -4.74
N VAL A 233 -20.65 -10.40 -3.41
CA VAL A 233 -21.77 -10.41 -2.45
C VAL A 233 -22.10 -8.97 -2.08
N LEU A 234 -23.39 -8.62 -2.03
CA LEU A 234 -23.88 -7.35 -1.48
C LEU A 234 -24.79 -7.66 -0.30
N SER A 235 -24.29 -7.47 0.91
CA SER A 235 -25.09 -7.60 2.13
C SER A 235 -25.78 -6.30 2.47
N VAL A 236 -27.08 -6.36 2.74
CA VAL A 236 -27.87 -5.22 3.23
C VAL A 236 -28.04 -5.34 4.74
N THR A 237 -27.63 -4.29 5.46
CA THR A 237 -27.82 -4.16 6.91
C THR A 237 -28.76 -3.00 7.20
N LYS A 238 -29.41 -3.01 8.37
CA LYS A 238 -30.29 -1.93 8.82
C LYS A 238 -29.89 -1.47 10.24
N PRO A 239 -28.78 -0.74 10.37
CA PRO A 239 -28.43 -0.11 11.64
C PRO A 239 -29.44 0.99 12.03
N PRO A 240 -29.39 1.44 13.29
CA PRO A 240 -30.14 2.60 13.76
C PRO A 240 -29.80 3.87 12.97
N GLY A 241 -30.78 4.77 12.86
CA GLY A 241 -30.66 5.98 12.03
C GLY A 241 -29.65 6.99 12.59
N LEU A 242 -28.86 7.59 11.70
CA LEU A 242 -27.94 8.69 11.96
C LEU A 242 -28.48 9.99 11.37
N SER A 243 -28.33 11.10 12.07
CA SER A 243 -28.86 12.40 11.67
C SER A 243 -28.22 12.88 10.36
N GLY A 244 -29.03 13.01 9.31
CA GLY A 244 -28.58 13.47 7.99
C GLY A 244 -27.94 12.39 7.10
N ILE A 245 -27.96 11.12 7.52
CA ILE A 245 -27.40 10.00 6.76
C ILE A 245 -28.52 9.01 6.43
N ALA A 246 -28.82 8.85 5.13
CA ALA A 246 -29.84 7.92 4.64
C ALA A 246 -29.33 6.48 4.50
N GLY A 247 -28.04 6.32 4.18
CA GLY A 247 -27.34 5.05 4.05
C GLY A 247 -25.82 5.23 4.14
N THR A 248 -25.08 4.12 4.13
CA THR A 248 -23.63 4.10 3.88
C THR A 248 -23.21 2.84 3.10
N GLY A 249 -22.26 3.00 2.20
CA GLY A 249 -21.68 1.94 1.37
C GLY A 249 -20.21 1.67 1.74
N SER A 250 -19.83 0.41 1.79
CA SER A 250 -18.43 -0.01 2.05
C SER A 250 -18.15 -1.42 1.55
N SER A 251 -16.91 -1.89 1.69
CA SER A 251 -16.54 -3.28 1.43
C SER A 251 -15.67 -3.86 2.55
N CYS A 252 -15.90 -5.15 2.83
CA CYS A 252 -15.28 -5.87 3.95
C CYS A 252 -14.40 -7.06 3.55
N ALA A 253 -14.37 -7.41 2.27
CA ALA A 253 -13.50 -8.43 1.71
C ALA A 253 -13.14 -8.10 0.26
N ALA A 254 -11.92 -8.44 -0.15
CA ALA A 254 -11.39 -8.24 -1.49
C ALA A 254 -10.65 -9.48 -2.03
N ASP A 255 -10.35 -9.48 -3.32
CA ASP A 255 -9.46 -10.48 -3.93
C ASP A 255 -7.98 -10.10 -3.84
N GLN A 256 -7.12 -10.88 -4.48
CA GLN A 256 -5.66 -10.71 -4.46
C GLN A 256 -5.15 -9.52 -5.27
N ALA A 257 -6.04 -8.82 -6.00
CA ALA A 257 -5.76 -7.54 -6.64
C ALA A 257 -6.21 -6.34 -5.79
N GLY A 258 -6.94 -6.57 -4.70
CA GLY A 258 -7.59 -5.52 -3.90
C GLY A 258 -8.98 -5.13 -4.41
N ARG A 259 -9.57 -5.89 -5.33
CA ARG A 259 -10.92 -5.62 -5.83
C ARG A 259 -11.97 -6.05 -4.80
N PRO A 260 -12.94 -5.20 -4.44
CA PRO A 260 -14.05 -5.56 -3.56
C PRO A 260 -14.79 -6.82 -4.02
N LEU A 261 -14.97 -7.78 -3.11
CA LEU A 261 -15.74 -9.01 -3.28
C LEU A 261 -16.98 -9.06 -2.39
N TRP A 262 -16.93 -8.42 -1.23
CA TRP A 262 -18.06 -8.33 -0.31
C TRP A 262 -18.36 -6.87 -0.02
N LEU A 263 -19.45 -6.40 -0.62
CA LEU A 263 -20.00 -5.07 -0.52
C LEU A 263 -21.03 -5.03 0.62
N VAL A 264 -21.13 -3.91 1.31
CA VAL A 264 -22.06 -3.70 2.42
C VAL A 264 -22.82 -2.41 2.18
N PHE A 265 -24.14 -2.50 2.13
CA PHE A 265 -25.05 -1.35 2.12
C PHE A 265 -25.79 -1.32 3.46
N ALA A 266 -25.47 -0.32 4.28
CA ALA A 266 -26.15 -0.06 5.54
C ALA A 266 -27.25 0.98 5.32
N TRP A 267 -28.51 0.55 5.39
CA TRP A 267 -29.67 1.43 5.29
C TRP A 267 -29.91 2.12 6.64
N HIS A 268 -29.70 3.43 6.74
CA HIS A 268 -29.91 4.17 8.00
C HIS A 268 -31.33 4.72 8.14
N SER A 269 -31.97 5.14 7.05
CA SER A 269 -33.35 5.66 7.05
C SER A 269 -34.37 4.74 7.74
N SER A 270 -35.44 5.32 8.29
CA SER A 270 -36.56 4.54 8.84
C SER A 270 -37.23 3.70 7.74
N VAL A 271 -37.64 2.48 8.07
CA VAL A 271 -38.38 1.60 7.16
C VAL A 271 -39.87 1.48 7.50
N THR A 272 -40.31 2.08 8.62
CA THR A 272 -41.68 1.93 9.12
C THR A 272 -42.75 2.53 8.20
N ALA A 273 -42.37 3.51 7.36
CA ALA A 273 -43.26 4.19 6.42
C ALA A 273 -43.23 3.61 4.99
N LEU A 274 -42.27 2.76 4.62
CA LEU A 274 -42.10 2.28 3.24
C LEU A 274 -43.30 1.44 2.72
N SER A 275 -44.07 0.84 3.63
CA SER A 275 -45.30 0.12 3.30
C SER A 275 -46.49 1.03 2.95
N ALA A 276 -46.44 2.33 3.29
CA ALA A 276 -47.49 3.29 2.96
C ALA A 276 -47.43 3.77 1.50
N SER A 277 -46.24 3.80 0.89
CA SER A 277 -46.02 4.14 -0.51
C SER A 277 -46.08 2.90 -1.42
N THR A 278 -46.36 3.13 -2.71
CA THR A 278 -46.31 2.05 -3.72
C THR A 278 -44.87 1.55 -3.91
N LEU A 279 -44.67 0.30 -4.35
CA LEU A 279 -43.32 -0.21 -4.61
C LEU A 279 -42.58 0.64 -5.65
N GLU A 280 -43.25 1.04 -6.73
CA GLU A 280 -42.68 1.91 -7.77
C GLU A 280 -42.20 3.24 -7.19
N GLN A 281 -43.04 3.92 -6.41
CA GLN A 281 -42.66 5.18 -5.75
C GLN A 281 -41.44 5.00 -4.84
N ASN A 282 -41.42 3.94 -4.00
CA ASN A 282 -40.26 3.67 -3.14
C ASN A 282 -39.00 3.34 -3.96
N ILE A 283 -39.12 2.68 -5.13
CA ILE A 283 -37.98 2.42 -6.01
C ILE A 283 -37.43 3.73 -6.56
N GLN A 284 -38.29 4.64 -7.04
CA GLN A 284 -37.86 5.95 -7.54
C GLN A 284 -37.20 6.78 -6.42
N GLU A 285 -37.80 6.84 -5.24
CA GLU A 285 -37.29 7.59 -4.08
C GLU A 285 -35.97 7.02 -3.52
N ALA A 286 -35.72 5.71 -3.61
CA ALA A 286 -34.51 5.06 -3.12
C ALA A 286 -33.45 4.79 -4.21
N ARG A 287 -33.73 5.09 -5.48
CA ARG A 287 -32.85 4.79 -6.62
C ARG A 287 -31.46 5.40 -6.44
N SER A 288 -31.42 6.68 -6.11
CA SER A 288 -30.20 7.45 -5.86
C SER A 288 -29.33 6.79 -4.81
N LEU A 289 -29.90 6.55 -3.62
CA LEU A 289 -29.24 5.97 -2.46
C LEU A 289 -28.64 4.59 -2.77
N VAL A 290 -29.42 3.69 -3.38
CA VAL A 290 -28.92 2.32 -3.67
C VAL A 290 -27.82 2.33 -4.73
N LEU A 291 -27.85 3.25 -5.69
CA LEU A 291 -26.77 3.42 -6.66
C LEU A 291 -25.51 4.03 -6.02
N HIS A 292 -25.69 5.08 -5.21
CA HIS A 292 -24.63 5.78 -4.48
C HIS A 292 -23.86 4.85 -3.55
N GLU A 293 -24.55 4.17 -2.63
CA GLU A 293 -23.91 3.24 -1.69
C GLU A 293 -23.39 1.98 -2.40
N GLY A 294 -24.03 1.57 -3.51
CA GLY A 294 -23.55 0.49 -4.37
C GLY A 294 -22.19 0.81 -5.01
N LEU A 295 -22.01 2.04 -5.51
CA LEU A 295 -20.74 2.51 -6.08
C LEU A 295 -19.66 2.68 -5.00
N HIS A 296 -20.00 3.20 -3.81
CA HIS A 296 -19.09 3.19 -2.66
C HIS A 296 -18.64 1.77 -2.30
N GLY A 297 -19.56 0.81 -2.22
CA GLY A 297 -19.24 -0.58 -1.94
C GLY A 297 -18.26 -1.18 -2.96
N LEU A 298 -18.48 -0.89 -4.25
CA LEU A 298 -17.59 -1.29 -5.35
C LEU A 298 -16.22 -0.58 -5.36
N GLY A 299 -16.02 0.44 -4.52
CA GLY A 299 -14.73 1.08 -4.30
C GLY A 299 -14.64 2.55 -4.70
N PHE A 300 -15.75 3.27 -4.86
CA PHE A 300 -15.69 4.73 -5.00
C PHE A 300 -15.31 5.38 -3.67
N SER A 301 -14.02 5.68 -3.45
CA SER A 301 -13.50 6.36 -2.24
C SER A 301 -12.07 6.88 -2.46
N ASN A 302 -11.65 7.92 -1.72
CA ASN A 302 -10.25 8.39 -1.79
C ASN A 302 -9.23 7.27 -1.54
N SER A 303 -9.44 6.40 -0.56
CA SER A 303 -8.53 5.29 -0.27
C SER A 303 -8.34 4.41 -1.51
N MET A 304 -9.42 3.97 -2.14
CA MET A 304 -9.34 3.16 -3.35
C MET A 304 -8.65 3.87 -4.51
N PHE A 305 -8.85 5.19 -4.67
CA PHE A 305 -8.15 5.97 -5.70
C PHE A 305 -6.66 6.21 -5.39
N MET A 306 -6.28 6.45 -4.13
CA MET A 306 -4.87 6.58 -3.68
C MET A 306 -4.09 5.29 -3.87
N TYR A 307 -4.73 4.15 -3.60
CA TYR A 307 -4.12 2.83 -3.62
C TYR A 307 -4.38 2.05 -4.93
N ALA A 308 -5.04 2.67 -5.92
CA ALA A 308 -5.23 2.11 -7.24
C ALA A 308 -3.88 1.75 -7.89
N ARG A 309 -3.80 0.59 -8.53
CA ARG A 309 -2.55 0.06 -9.10
C ARG A 309 -2.62 -0.15 -10.61
N THR A 310 -1.50 0.10 -11.26
CA THR A 310 -1.28 -0.23 -12.67
C THR A 310 -1.29 -1.75 -12.88
N SER A 311 -1.29 -2.17 -14.14
CA SER A 311 -1.20 -3.58 -14.51
C SER A 311 0.11 -4.26 -14.07
N THR A 312 1.19 -3.47 -13.90
CA THR A 312 2.49 -3.91 -13.36
C THR A 312 2.53 -3.92 -11.82
N GLY A 313 1.59 -3.25 -11.15
CA GLY A 313 1.48 -3.17 -9.69
C GLY A 313 2.02 -1.88 -9.05
N ALA A 314 2.51 -0.92 -9.84
CA ALA A 314 2.85 0.42 -9.37
C ALA A 314 1.59 1.19 -8.91
N ARG A 315 1.73 2.22 -8.07
CA ARG A 315 0.59 3.11 -7.75
C ARG A 315 0.24 3.95 -8.99
N LYS A 316 -1.06 4.20 -9.21
CA LYS A 316 -1.52 5.03 -10.34
C LYS A 316 -1.43 6.53 -10.09
N GLU A 317 -1.45 6.94 -8.82
CA GLU A 317 -1.39 8.35 -8.40
C GLU A 317 -2.54 9.19 -9.02
N LEU A 318 -3.75 8.63 -8.96
CA LEU A 318 -4.95 9.24 -9.56
C LEU A 318 -5.32 10.57 -8.91
N ILE A 319 -5.13 10.67 -7.58
CA ILE A 319 -5.52 11.83 -6.79
C ILE A 319 -4.34 12.41 -6.00
N GLU A 320 -4.35 13.73 -5.86
CA GLU A 320 -3.36 14.52 -5.10
C GLU A 320 -4.09 15.53 -4.21
N LEU A 321 -3.54 15.82 -3.03
CA LEU A 321 -4.08 16.83 -2.12
C LEU A 321 -3.66 18.22 -2.60
N LYS A 322 -4.62 19.09 -2.91
CA LYS A 322 -4.37 20.47 -3.37
C LYS A 322 -4.86 21.48 -2.33
N ARG A 323 -4.07 22.52 -2.11
CA ARG A 323 -4.45 23.70 -1.33
C ARG A 323 -5.46 24.54 -2.13
N VAL A 324 -6.62 24.80 -1.53
CA VAL A 324 -7.68 25.68 -2.05
C VAL A 324 -7.82 26.86 -1.08
N GLU A 325 -7.98 28.07 -1.62
CA GLU A 325 -8.11 29.30 -0.84
C GLU A 325 -9.51 29.91 -1.10
N ASP A 326 -10.27 30.13 -0.02
CA ASP A 326 -11.60 30.73 -0.05
C ASP A 326 -11.52 32.26 -0.32
N GLN A 327 -12.63 32.88 -0.73
CA GLN A 327 -12.70 34.33 -0.98
C GLN A 327 -12.39 35.21 0.25
N ASP A 328 -12.50 34.66 1.47
CA ASP A 328 -12.15 35.32 2.73
C ASP A 328 -10.69 35.08 3.15
N GLY A 329 -9.89 34.39 2.33
CA GLY A 329 -8.50 34.02 2.61
C GLY A 329 -8.33 32.80 3.51
N ALA A 330 -9.42 32.10 3.86
CA ALA A 330 -9.31 30.82 4.55
C ALA A 330 -8.71 29.74 3.63
N ILE A 331 -7.95 28.82 4.20
CA ILE A 331 -7.20 27.80 3.47
C ILE A 331 -7.75 26.43 3.84
N ASP A 332 -7.94 25.57 2.83
CA ASP A 332 -8.40 24.20 3.01
C ASP A 332 -7.69 23.27 2.01
N GLU A 333 -7.65 21.97 2.31
CA GLU A 333 -6.91 20.97 1.52
C GLU A 333 -7.84 19.89 0.96
N VAL A 334 -7.97 19.85 -0.37
CA VAL A 334 -8.94 19.00 -1.07
C VAL A 334 -8.25 18.07 -2.06
N TRP A 335 -8.64 16.80 -2.04
CA TRP A 335 -8.20 15.81 -3.01
C TRP A 335 -8.76 16.11 -4.39
N HIS A 336 -7.89 16.22 -5.38
CA HIS A 336 -8.26 16.39 -6.79
C HIS A 336 -7.81 15.18 -7.59
N PHE A 337 -8.64 14.70 -8.51
CA PHE A 337 -8.19 13.82 -9.59
C PHE A 337 -7.27 14.60 -10.52
N VAL A 338 -5.97 14.33 -10.45
CA VAL A 338 -4.91 14.95 -11.25
C VAL A 338 -4.48 14.09 -12.43
N LYS A 339 -4.95 12.83 -12.49
CA LYS A 339 -4.56 11.85 -13.49
C LYS A 339 -5.70 10.83 -13.70
N GLY A 340 -5.68 10.13 -14.83
CA GLY A 340 -6.64 9.08 -15.18
C GLY A 340 -7.78 9.57 -16.05
N ARG A 341 -8.62 8.64 -16.48
CA ARG A 341 -9.71 8.88 -17.44
C ARG A 341 -10.82 9.74 -16.83
N ALA A 342 -11.00 9.73 -15.51
CA ALA A 342 -11.88 10.65 -14.79
C ALA A 342 -11.38 12.11 -14.91
N HIS A 343 -10.08 12.35 -14.68
CA HIS A 343 -9.43 13.64 -14.86
C HIS A 343 -9.59 14.14 -16.31
N ASP A 344 -9.29 13.30 -17.30
CA ASP A 344 -9.30 13.67 -18.71
C ASP A 344 -10.73 13.96 -19.22
N LEU A 345 -11.69 13.11 -18.87
CA LEU A 345 -13.09 13.29 -19.25
C LEU A 345 -13.71 14.51 -18.56
N ALA A 346 -13.34 14.79 -17.31
CA ALA A 346 -13.73 16.02 -16.63
C ALA A 346 -13.11 17.25 -17.31
N ALA A 347 -11.82 17.22 -17.63
CA ALA A 347 -11.15 18.30 -18.36
C ALA A 347 -11.82 18.55 -19.72
N GLU A 348 -12.23 17.52 -20.45
CA GLU A 348 -13.03 17.69 -21.66
C GLU A 348 -14.42 18.26 -21.35
N TYR A 349 -15.15 17.71 -20.38
CA TYR A 349 -16.51 18.11 -20.02
C TYR A 349 -16.60 19.59 -19.60
N PHE A 350 -15.73 20.04 -18.70
CA PHE A 350 -15.67 21.44 -18.25
C PHE A 350 -15.01 22.38 -19.27
N GLY A 351 -14.34 21.87 -20.29
CA GLY A 351 -13.71 22.68 -21.35
C GLY A 351 -12.28 23.12 -21.05
N CYS A 352 -11.58 22.39 -20.18
CA CYS A 352 -10.19 22.59 -19.76
C CYS A 352 -9.15 21.78 -20.54
N ALA A 353 -9.58 20.88 -21.44
CA ALA A 353 -8.66 20.11 -22.28
C ALA A 353 -7.70 21.03 -23.06
N GLY A 354 -6.40 20.90 -22.81
CA GLY A 354 -5.35 21.72 -23.43
C GLY A 354 -5.02 23.03 -22.71
N ALA A 355 -5.52 23.28 -21.49
CA ALA A 355 -5.18 24.45 -20.70
C ALA A 355 -3.68 24.52 -20.35
N SER A 356 -2.93 25.40 -21.03
CA SER A 356 -1.45 25.38 -21.04
C SER A 356 -0.76 26.06 -19.85
N ASN A 357 -1.51 26.61 -18.89
CA ASN A 357 -0.99 27.51 -17.83
C ASN A 357 -1.33 27.07 -16.40
N GLY A 358 -1.64 25.79 -16.15
CA GLY A 358 -1.89 25.27 -14.80
C GLY A 358 -3.23 25.70 -14.16
N SER A 359 -4.15 26.28 -14.94
CA SER A 359 -5.50 26.65 -14.47
C SER A 359 -6.42 25.43 -14.25
N TRP A 360 -6.05 24.25 -14.73
CA TRP A 360 -6.71 22.99 -14.43
C TRP A 360 -5.95 22.28 -13.31
N LEU A 361 -6.52 22.31 -12.10
CA LEU A 361 -5.96 21.65 -10.90
C LEU A 361 -6.41 20.19 -10.76
N GLY A 362 -7.21 19.69 -11.70
CA GLY A 362 -7.92 18.41 -11.61
C GLY A 362 -9.39 18.57 -11.17
N LEU A 363 -10.10 17.44 -11.10
CA LEU A 363 -11.49 17.40 -10.62
C LEU A 363 -11.51 17.22 -9.09
N PRO A 364 -12.02 18.19 -8.30
CA PRO A 364 -12.11 18.05 -6.84
C PRO A 364 -13.09 16.98 -6.41
N LEU A 365 -12.65 16.13 -5.48
CA LEU A 365 -13.53 15.45 -4.53
C LEU A 365 -14.06 16.47 -3.52
N MET A 366 -15.13 16.10 -2.82
CA MET A 366 -15.82 16.97 -1.86
C MET A 366 -14.87 17.48 -0.77
N GLY A 367 -14.85 18.80 -0.58
CA GLY A 367 -14.22 19.43 0.58
C GLY A 367 -15.16 19.54 1.79
N LEU A 368 -16.43 19.84 1.53
CA LEU A 368 -17.49 20.04 2.54
C LEU A 368 -18.86 19.55 2.02
N PRO A 369 -19.80 19.15 2.90
CA PRO A 369 -19.65 19.06 4.35
C PRO A 369 -18.80 17.85 4.77
N GLN A 370 -18.26 17.92 5.99
CA GLN A 370 -17.24 16.98 6.49
C GLN A 370 -17.66 15.50 6.46
N VAL A 371 -18.97 15.22 6.54
CA VAL A 371 -19.56 13.88 6.45
C VAL A 371 -19.22 13.18 5.13
N GLY A 372 -19.15 13.94 4.03
CA GLY A 372 -18.86 13.41 2.70
C GLY A 372 -17.45 13.66 2.17
N ARG A 373 -16.60 14.35 2.95
CA ARG A 373 -15.30 14.81 2.48
C ARG A 373 -14.44 13.67 1.92
N ALA A 374 -13.81 13.93 0.77
CA ALA A 374 -12.93 13.01 0.05
C ALA A 374 -13.53 11.66 -0.41
N SER A 375 -14.83 11.42 -0.24
CA SER A 375 -15.48 10.20 -0.77
C SER A 375 -16.50 10.49 -1.88
N HIS A 376 -16.93 11.73 -2.01
CA HIS A 376 -17.90 12.19 -3.01
C HIS A 376 -17.23 13.14 -3.99
N TRP A 377 -17.87 13.43 -5.12
CA TRP A 377 -17.52 14.61 -5.91
C TRP A 377 -17.88 15.90 -5.17
N GLU A 378 -17.17 16.99 -5.46
CA GLU A 378 -17.55 18.30 -4.95
C GLU A 378 -18.94 18.71 -5.47
N THR A 379 -19.93 18.85 -4.58
CA THR A 379 -21.35 19.01 -4.93
C THR A 379 -21.60 20.26 -5.75
N ARG A 380 -20.82 21.34 -5.58
CA ARG A 380 -20.97 22.52 -6.45
C ARG A 380 -20.51 22.25 -7.89
N ILE A 381 -19.54 21.37 -8.10
CA ILE A 381 -18.95 21.07 -9.42
C ILE A 381 -19.76 20.00 -10.15
N MET A 382 -20.09 18.91 -9.44
CA MET A 382 -20.69 17.69 -9.99
C MET A 382 -22.12 17.47 -9.50
N ARG A 383 -22.86 18.54 -9.20
CA ARG A 383 -24.22 18.51 -8.61
C ARG A 383 -25.17 17.46 -9.19
N ASP A 384 -25.19 17.29 -10.51
CA ASP A 384 -26.15 16.38 -11.16
C ASP A 384 -25.75 14.90 -10.99
N ASP A 385 -24.51 14.60 -10.59
CA ASP A 385 -23.97 13.26 -10.46
C ASP A 385 -24.46 12.55 -9.19
N VAL A 386 -24.72 11.25 -9.29
CA VAL A 386 -25.14 10.42 -8.15
C VAL A 386 -24.11 10.42 -7.02
N MET A 387 -22.81 10.58 -7.29
CA MET A 387 -21.75 10.60 -6.28
C MET A 387 -21.52 11.99 -5.68
N ALA A 388 -22.44 12.94 -5.87
CA ALA A 388 -22.51 14.22 -5.17
C ALA A 388 -23.77 14.29 -4.28
N TYR A 389 -23.87 15.29 -3.40
CA TYR A 389 -25.09 15.53 -2.60
C TYR A 389 -26.14 16.38 -3.35
N GLY A 390 -26.26 16.18 -4.67
CA GLY A 390 -27.31 16.80 -5.48
C GLY A 390 -28.50 15.89 -5.72
N PHE A 391 -29.24 16.11 -6.82
CA PHE A 391 -30.63 15.66 -6.94
C PHE A 391 -31.01 15.00 -8.29
N GLN A 392 -30.10 14.93 -9.25
CA GLN A 392 -30.41 14.39 -10.60
C GLN A 392 -30.04 12.90 -10.76
N ASP A 393 -29.50 12.26 -9.71
CA ASP A 393 -29.27 10.83 -9.58
C ASP A 393 -28.51 10.17 -10.75
N ALA A 394 -27.71 10.96 -11.46
CA ALA A 394 -27.13 10.56 -12.73
C ALA A 394 -25.79 9.86 -12.52
N VAL A 395 -25.67 8.60 -12.94
CA VAL A 395 -24.36 7.93 -13.00
C VAL A 395 -23.63 8.44 -14.24
N SER A 396 -22.90 9.56 -14.10
CA SER A 396 -22.24 10.20 -15.24
C SER A 396 -21.07 9.38 -15.78
N GLY A 397 -20.67 9.68 -17.01
CA GLY A 397 -19.44 9.14 -17.59
C GLY A 397 -18.18 9.43 -16.76
N ILE A 398 -18.15 10.52 -15.97
CA ILE A 398 -17.01 10.87 -15.10
C ILE A 398 -16.92 9.90 -13.91
N THR A 399 -18.05 9.61 -13.26
CA THR A 399 -18.14 8.58 -12.22
C THR A 399 -17.76 7.20 -12.76
N LEU A 400 -18.25 6.84 -13.94
CA LEU A 400 -17.86 5.58 -14.59
C LEU A 400 -16.36 5.51 -14.92
N ALA A 401 -15.76 6.63 -15.35
CA ALA A 401 -14.34 6.72 -15.60
C ALA A 401 -13.51 6.55 -14.33
N ALA A 402 -13.93 7.12 -13.19
CA ALA A 402 -13.26 6.94 -11.90
C ALA A 402 -13.30 5.46 -11.45
N MET A 403 -14.42 4.77 -11.67
CA MET A 403 -14.54 3.33 -11.39
C MET A 403 -13.66 2.47 -12.31
N GLU A 404 -13.50 2.85 -13.57
CA GLU A 404 -12.59 2.16 -14.52
C GLU A 404 -11.12 2.48 -14.22
N ASP A 405 -10.80 3.67 -13.71
CA ASP A 405 -9.46 4.05 -13.25
C ASP A 405 -8.98 3.21 -12.04
N LEU A 406 -9.87 2.61 -11.25
CA LEU A 406 -9.48 1.60 -10.24
C LEU A 406 -8.81 0.36 -10.87
N GLY A 407 -9.06 0.07 -12.15
CA GLY A 407 -8.51 -1.09 -12.88
C GLY A 407 -9.24 -2.41 -12.62
N PHE A 408 -10.30 -2.40 -11.82
CA PHE A 408 -11.11 -3.58 -11.48
C PHE A 408 -12.28 -3.83 -12.44
N TYR A 409 -12.78 -2.76 -13.05
CA TYR A 409 -14.01 -2.73 -13.83
C TYR A 409 -13.75 -2.10 -15.21
N ARG A 410 -14.51 -2.55 -16.20
CA ARG A 410 -14.70 -1.87 -17.49
C ARG A 410 -16.03 -1.12 -17.44
N ALA A 411 -16.04 0.16 -17.77
CA ALA A 411 -17.26 0.96 -17.75
C ALA A 411 -18.10 0.79 -19.02
N ASN A 412 -19.43 0.82 -18.85
CA ASN A 412 -20.39 0.88 -19.93
C ASN A 412 -20.89 2.32 -20.14
N TYR A 413 -20.11 3.13 -20.86
CA TYR A 413 -20.47 4.51 -21.20
C TYR A 413 -21.78 4.64 -22.01
N THR A 414 -22.26 3.58 -22.66
CA THR A 414 -23.57 3.63 -23.35
C THR A 414 -24.75 3.70 -22.40
N ALA A 415 -24.56 3.32 -21.13
CA ALA A 415 -25.55 3.43 -20.07
C ALA A 415 -25.34 4.65 -19.16
N ALA A 416 -24.34 5.51 -19.43
CA ALA A 416 -24.08 6.71 -18.64
C ALA A 416 -25.25 7.69 -18.72
N ASP A 417 -25.65 8.21 -17.56
CA ASP A 417 -26.72 9.20 -17.46
C ASP A 417 -26.18 10.60 -17.84
N CYS A 418 -27.05 11.43 -18.42
CA CYS A 418 -26.68 12.77 -18.88
C CYS A 418 -26.60 13.78 -17.74
N ILE A 419 -25.39 14.31 -17.49
CA ILE A 419 -25.22 15.56 -16.74
C ILE A 419 -25.07 16.77 -17.70
N SER A 420 -25.63 17.90 -17.27
CA SER A 420 -25.61 19.19 -17.99
C SER A 420 -25.03 20.32 -17.14
N TRP A 421 -25.17 20.27 -15.81
CA TRP A 421 -24.56 21.23 -14.89
C TRP A 421 -23.03 21.32 -15.08
N GLY A 422 -22.50 22.54 -15.14
CA GLY A 422 -21.07 22.77 -15.32
C GLY A 422 -20.51 22.47 -16.73
N TYR A 423 -21.32 21.99 -17.68
CA TYR A 423 -20.83 21.66 -19.03
C TYR A 423 -20.18 22.88 -19.70
N LYS A 424 -18.91 22.72 -20.09
CA LYS A 424 -18.06 23.71 -20.77
C LYS A 424 -17.95 25.08 -20.07
N GLN A 425 -18.10 25.16 -18.74
CA GLN A 425 -18.01 26.42 -17.99
C GLN A 425 -16.57 26.98 -17.81
N GLY A 426 -15.55 26.27 -18.27
CA GLY A 426 -14.14 26.66 -18.12
C GLY A 426 -13.54 26.21 -16.78
N CYS A 427 -12.26 26.50 -16.58
CA CYS A 427 -11.50 25.94 -15.44
C CYS A 427 -11.74 26.69 -14.14
N ASP A 428 -11.99 28.00 -14.21
CA ASP A 428 -12.31 28.84 -13.06
C ASP A 428 -13.60 28.36 -12.36
N PHE A 429 -14.56 27.81 -13.13
CA PHE A 429 -15.74 27.15 -12.58
C PHE A 429 -15.38 25.95 -11.69
N VAL A 430 -14.28 25.23 -11.95
CA VAL A 430 -13.89 24.03 -11.18
C VAL A 430 -12.95 24.35 -10.03
N THR A 431 -12.06 25.33 -10.18
CA THR A 431 -11.09 25.73 -9.15
C THR A 431 -11.66 26.64 -8.07
N SER A 432 -12.76 27.35 -8.35
CA SER A 432 -13.48 28.15 -7.36
C SER A 432 -14.32 27.28 -6.41
N ARG A 433 -14.54 27.74 -5.18
CA ARG A 433 -15.58 27.20 -4.28
C ARG A 433 -16.91 27.94 -4.35
N CYS A 434 -16.90 29.19 -4.80
CA CYS A 434 -18.08 30.04 -4.93
C CYS A 434 -18.63 30.02 -6.35
N GLY A 435 -19.92 30.34 -6.53
CA GLY A 435 -20.47 30.64 -7.85
C GLY A 435 -19.81 31.88 -8.47
N ILE A 436 -19.46 31.80 -9.76
CA ILE A 436 -18.87 32.91 -10.54
C ILE A 436 -19.98 33.54 -11.40
N MET A 437 -19.93 34.88 -11.60
CA MET A 437 -21.06 35.65 -12.11
C MET A 437 -21.26 35.64 -13.63
N GLN A 438 -20.21 35.37 -14.41
CA GLN A 438 -20.19 35.53 -15.86
C GLN A 438 -19.23 34.50 -16.45
N HIS A 439 -19.76 33.51 -17.17
CA HIS A 439 -18.95 32.54 -17.92
C HIS A 439 -18.94 32.87 -19.42
N ASP A 440 -17.95 32.36 -20.14
CA ASP A 440 -17.69 32.74 -21.55
C ASP A 440 -18.72 32.20 -22.57
N ARG A 441 -19.73 31.45 -22.11
CA ARG A 441 -20.69 30.74 -22.99
C ARG A 441 -22.12 31.21 -22.78
N SER A 442 -22.63 31.92 -23.78
CA SER A 442 -24.07 32.14 -23.92
C SER A 442 -24.74 30.99 -24.66
N ILE A 443 -25.82 30.46 -24.10
CA ILE A 443 -26.71 29.47 -24.74
C ILE A 443 -27.95 30.18 -25.29
N ASP A 444 -28.36 29.82 -26.50
CA ASP A 444 -29.58 30.33 -27.14
C ASP A 444 -30.82 29.68 -26.49
N VAL A 445 -31.82 30.50 -26.13
CA VAL A 445 -33.04 30.07 -25.44
C VAL A 445 -34.31 30.57 -26.12
N THR A 446 -35.41 29.85 -25.90
CA THR A 446 -36.74 30.17 -26.41
C THR A 446 -37.61 30.92 -25.39
N SER A 447 -37.20 30.96 -24.11
CA SER A 447 -37.85 31.76 -23.07
C SER A 447 -36.90 32.09 -21.92
N GLU A 448 -37.18 33.20 -21.22
CA GLU A 448 -36.47 33.62 -20.00
C GLU A 448 -36.50 32.56 -18.88
N ALA A 449 -37.57 31.75 -18.81
CA ALA A 449 -37.70 30.67 -17.84
C ALA A 449 -36.61 29.58 -17.98
N GLN A 450 -36.01 29.41 -19.16
CA GLN A 450 -34.89 28.48 -19.37
C GLN A 450 -33.57 29.00 -18.78
N CYS A 451 -33.55 30.22 -18.25
CA CYS A 451 -32.36 30.87 -17.72
C CYS A 451 -32.40 30.98 -16.18
N GLY A 452 -33.43 30.45 -15.52
CA GLY A 452 -33.58 30.51 -14.06
C GLY A 452 -32.66 29.57 -13.27
N GLY A 453 -31.81 28.78 -13.94
CA GLY A 453 -31.16 27.63 -13.32
C GLY A 453 -32.15 26.55 -12.89
N ASP A 454 -31.67 25.61 -12.07
CA ASP A 454 -32.47 24.57 -11.43
C ASP A 454 -32.88 25.04 -10.02
N PRO A 455 -34.18 25.00 -9.64
CA PRO A 455 -34.67 25.48 -8.33
C PRO A 455 -34.13 24.69 -7.12
N PHE A 456 -33.44 23.57 -7.31
CA PHE A 456 -32.81 22.81 -6.23
C PHE A 456 -31.89 23.65 -5.36
N TRP A 457 -31.05 24.53 -5.95
CA TRP A 457 -30.10 25.33 -5.18
C TRP A 457 -30.77 26.35 -4.26
N ALA A 458 -31.83 27.02 -4.73
CA ALA A 458 -32.64 27.93 -3.91
C ALA A 458 -33.40 27.19 -2.79
N SER A 459 -33.61 25.88 -2.95
CA SER A 459 -34.28 25.02 -1.97
C SER A 459 -33.32 24.44 -0.93
N ASN A 460 -32.05 24.23 -1.30
CA ASN A 460 -31.00 23.65 -0.46
C ASN A 460 -29.69 24.47 -0.54
N PRO A 461 -29.68 25.73 -0.05
CA PRO A 461 -28.46 26.53 -0.01
C PRO A 461 -27.48 25.98 1.04
N ASP A 462 -26.22 25.80 0.65
CA ASP A 462 -25.16 25.47 1.59
C ASP A 462 -24.91 26.69 2.48
N THR A 463 -25.31 26.60 3.74
CA THR A 463 -25.23 27.73 4.69
C THR A 463 -23.80 28.16 5.00
N TYR A 464 -22.79 27.31 4.84
CA TYR A 464 -21.39 27.68 5.05
C TYR A 464 -20.89 28.52 3.87
N LEU A 465 -21.10 28.04 2.64
CA LEU A 465 -20.77 28.76 1.42
C LEU A 465 -21.60 30.05 1.28
N ALA A 466 -22.88 30.05 1.65
CA ALA A 466 -23.73 31.25 1.67
C ALA A 466 -23.23 32.35 2.61
N ASN A 467 -22.54 31.98 3.71
CA ASN A 467 -21.96 32.94 4.65
C ASN A 467 -20.55 33.42 4.25
N LYS A 468 -19.83 32.69 3.39
CA LYS A 468 -18.44 32.99 2.97
C LYS A 468 -18.34 33.58 1.56
N CYS A 469 -19.14 33.09 0.63
CA CYS A 469 -19.20 33.55 -0.74
C CYS A 469 -20.24 34.66 -0.84
N GLY A 470 -19.91 35.81 -1.44
CA GLY A 470 -20.84 36.93 -1.60
C GLY A 470 -22.10 36.64 -2.44
N ARG A 471 -22.21 35.44 -3.03
CA ARG A 471 -23.35 34.89 -3.78
C ARG A 471 -23.67 33.42 -3.43
N GLY A 472 -23.13 32.92 -2.32
CA GLY A 472 -23.28 31.52 -1.92
C GLY A 472 -22.89 30.51 -3.00
N ASN A 473 -23.70 29.44 -3.07
CA ASN A 473 -23.56 28.32 -4.00
C ASN A 473 -24.44 28.44 -5.27
N ASN A 474 -25.34 29.43 -5.35
CA ASN A 474 -26.30 29.60 -6.44
C ASN A 474 -26.04 30.87 -7.28
N PRO A 475 -25.28 30.80 -8.38
CA PRO A 475 -25.06 31.96 -9.24
C PRO A 475 -26.26 32.33 -10.13
N CYS A 476 -27.37 31.59 -10.08
CA CYS A 476 -28.50 31.70 -11.01
C CYS A 476 -29.80 32.23 -10.37
N GLU A 477 -29.72 32.85 -9.18
CA GLU A 477 -30.90 33.32 -8.42
C GLU A 477 -31.38 34.72 -8.84
N GLY A 478 -30.55 35.52 -9.52
CA GLY A 478 -30.79 36.94 -9.77
C GLY A 478 -31.14 37.29 -11.23
N SER A 479 -32.17 38.11 -11.43
CA SER A 479 -32.64 38.51 -12.78
C SER A 479 -31.65 39.36 -13.59
N SER A 480 -30.65 39.97 -12.96
CA SER A 480 -29.51 40.62 -13.64
C SER A 480 -28.28 39.71 -13.81
N GLU A 481 -28.36 38.47 -13.31
CA GLU A 481 -27.21 37.60 -13.05
C GLU A 481 -27.23 36.36 -13.94
N ASN A 482 -28.42 35.92 -14.32
CA ASN A 482 -28.66 34.78 -15.21
C ASN A 482 -28.25 35.01 -16.68
N GLY A 483 -27.63 36.16 -16.98
CA GLY A 483 -27.15 36.52 -18.32
C GLY A 483 -28.25 36.71 -19.38
N TYR A 484 -29.54 36.76 -19.00
CA TYR A 484 -30.63 36.80 -19.98
C TYR A 484 -30.61 38.08 -20.83
N ALA A 485 -30.35 37.91 -22.13
CA ALA A 485 -30.36 38.97 -23.13
C ALA A 485 -31.39 38.63 -24.22
N ALA A 486 -32.50 39.36 -24.24
CA ALA A 486 -33.45 39.33 -25.35
C ALA A 486 -32.81 40.01 -26.58
N LEU A 487 -32.57 39.26 -27.66
CA LEU A 487 -32.07 39.84 -28.90
C LEU A 487 -33.17 40.70 -29.54
N SER A 488 -32.86 41.98 -29.78
CA SER A 488 -33.78 42.92 -30.42
C SER A 488 -33.87 42.65 -31.94
N GLY A 489 -34.57 41.58 -32.30
CA GLY A 489 -34.76 41.12 -33.68
C GLY A 489 -35.93 40.14 -33.79
N SER A 490 -36.53 40.04 -34.98
CA SER A 490 -37.80 39.34 -35.24
C SER A 490 -37.71 37.80 -35.25
N SER A 491 -36.75 37.21 -34.54
CA SER A 491 -36.52 35.76 -34.44
C SER A 491 -36.96 35.14 -33.10
N GLY A 492 -37.23 35.93 -32.05
CA GLY A 492 -37.79 35.42 -30.79
C GLY A 492 -36.86 34.54 -29.95
N VAL A 493 -35.55 34.53 -30.24
CA VAL A 493 -34.53 33.79 -29.49
C VAL A 493 -33.81 34.75 -28.54
N GLY A 494 -33.78 34.39 -27.25
CA GLY A 494 -32.94 35.05 -26.25
C GLY A 494 -31.61 34.31 -26.06
N LYS A 495 -30.73 34.84 -25.22
CA LYS A 495 -29.50 34.17 -24.77
C LYS A 495 -29.42 34.21 -23.24
N CYS A 496 -28.80 33.23 -22.60
CA CYS A 496 -28.38 33.34 -21.20
C CYS A 496 -27.05 32.63 -20.91
N ASP A 497 -26.51 32.86 -19.71
CA ASP A 497 -25.30 32.17 -19.23
C ASP A 497 -25.54 30.66 -19.23
N GLY A 498 -24.62 29.90 -19.83
CA GLY A 498 -24.75 28.46 -19.96
C GLY A 498 -24.79 27.69 -18.64
N GLN A 499 -24.32 28.27 -17.53
CA GLN A 499 -24.48 27.69 -16.20
C GLN A 499 -25.93 27.76 -15.71
N CYS A 500 -26.64 28.82 -16.09
CA CYS A 500 -28.03 29.07 -15.68
C CYS A 500 -29.06 28.55 -16.70
N PHE A 501 -28.60 27.94 -17.80
CA PHE A 501 -29.45 27.23 -18.72
C PHE A 501 -30.02 25.95 -18.09
N TYR A 502 -31.34 25.88 -18.02
CA TYR A 502 -32.08 24.69 -17.59
C TYR A 502 -33.17 24.33 -18.62
N ALA A 503 -33.10 23.10 -19.12
CA ALA A 503 -34.11 22.52 -20.00
C ALA A 503 -34.48 21.11 -19.49
N ALA A 504 -35.51 21.06 -18.64
CA ALA A 504 -36.02 19.82 -18.07
C ALA A 504 -36.27 18.75 -19.16
N GLY A 505 -35.65 17.58 -19.00
CA GLY A 505 -35.86 16.43 -19.88
C GLY A 505 -35.18 16.48 -21.26
N GLN A 506 -34.31 17.45 -21.56
CA GLN A 506 -33.50 17.43 -22.78
C GLN A 506 -32.10 16.86 -22.55
N ALA A 507 -31.88 15.64 -23.03
CA ALA A 507 -30.58 14.99 -23.02
C ALA A 507 -29.57 15.74 -23.93
N ARG A 508 -28.43 16.15 -23.36
CA ARG A 508 -27.33 16.78 -24.09
C ARG A 508 -26.69 15.79 -25.06
N SER A 509 -26.26 16.24 -26.24
CA SER A 509 -25.48 15.40 -27.15
C SER A 509 -24.10 15.08 -26.56
N GLY A 510 -23.69 13.80 -26.65
CA GLY A 510 -22.37 13.34 -26.20
C GLY A 510 -22.26 12.98 -24.72
N CYS A 511 -23.33 12.58 -24.03
CA CYS A 511 -23.25 12.04 -22.67
C CYS A 511 -22.58 10.65 -22.63
N SER A 512 -22.80 9.82 -23.66
CA SER A 512 -22.22 8.49 -23.81
C SER A 512 -20.82 8.49 -24.47
N ALA A 513 -20.13 9.63 -24.47
CA ALA A 513 -18.80 9.75 -25.06
C ALA A 513 -17.79 8.99 -24.18
N THR A 514 -17.09 8.02 -24.79
CA THR A 514 -15.99 7.31 -24.15
C THR A 514 -14.76 8.22 -24.04
N PRO A 515 -14.04 8.25 -22.91
CA PRO A 515 -12.77 8.95 -22.80
C PRO A 515 -11.82 8.55 -23.93
N SER A 516 -11.20 9.55 -24.56
CA SER A 516 -10.28 9.39 -25.68
C SER A 516 -8.90 8.83 -25.27
N THR A 517 -8.56 8.94 -23.98
CA THR A 517 -7.34 8.36 -23.41
C THR A 517 -7.48 6.85 -23.21
N GLN A 518 -6.47 6.13 -23.69
CA GLN A 518 -6.39 4.69 -23.52
C GLN A 518 -6.11 4.34 -22.05
N LEU A 519 -6.58 3.17 -21.62
CA LEU A 519 -6.23 2.61 -20.32
C LEU A 519 -4.70 2.54 -20.20
N GLU A 520 -4.14 2.95 -19.06
CA GLU A 520 -2.70 2.87 -18.81
C GLU A 520 -2.23 1.41 -18.82
N GLU A 521 -1.76 0.96 -20.00
CA GLU A 521 -0.95 -0.24 -20.11
C GLU A 521 0.42 0.07 -19.52
N GLY A 522 0.85 -0.72 -18.52
CA GLY A 522 2.14 -0.55 -17.88
C GLY A 522 3.25 -0.59 -18.93
N THR A 523 3.93 0.52 -19.08
CA THR A 523 4.90 0.75 -20.14
C THR A 523 6.13 -0.11 -19.95
N LEU A 524 6.93 -0.25 -21.02
CA LEU A 524 8.24 -0.89 -20.90
C LEU A 524 9.16 -0.14 -19.92
N ALA A 525 8.90 1.15 -19.65
CA ALA A 525 9.61 1.95 -18.66
C ALA A 525 9.20 1.59 -17.22
N ASP A 526 7.90 1.41 -16.93
CA ASP A 526 7.43 0.94 -15.61
C ASP A 526 7.94 -0.48 -15.32
N VAL A 527 8.03 -1.31 -16.36
CA VAL A 527 8.68 -2.62 -16.29
C VAL A 527 10.19 -2.48 -16.09
N TYR A 528 10.85 -1.45 -16.63
CA TYR A 528 12.27 -1.21 -16.47
C TYR A 528 12.64 -0.65 -15.09
N GLU A 529 11.84 0.26 -14.52
CA GLU A 529 11.97 0.71 -13.12
C GLU A 529 11.69 -0.43 -12.14
N SER A 530 10.58 -1.15 -12.32
CA SER A 530 10.29 -2.35 -11.51
C SER A 530 11.37 -3.43 -11.67
N LEU A 531 11.99 -3.55 -12.84
CA LEU A 531 13.16 -4.41 -13.05
C LEU A 531 14.46 -3.82 -12.53
N GLN A 532 14.65 -2.51 -12.37
CA GLN A 532 15.80 -1.95 -11.66
C GLN A 532 15.69 -2.22 -10.15
N ASP A 533 14.49 -2.08 -9.60
CA ASP A 533 14.18 -2.32 -8.19
C ASP A 533 14.17 -3.83 -7.85
N THR A 534 13.78 -4.68 -8.81
CA THR A 534 13.83 -6.15 -8.69
C THR A 534 15.11 -6.76 -9.28
N ALA A 535 16.02 -5.98 -9.88
CA ALA A 535 17.29 -6.48 -10.39
C ALA A 535 18.26 -6.69 -9.25
N LEU A 536 18.17 -7.90 -8.67
CA LEU A 536 19.28 -8.69 -8.12
C LEU A 536 20.63 -8.03 -8.39
N ASN A 537 21.13 -7.29 -7.40
CA ASN A 537 22.40 -6.57 -7.46
C ASN A 537 23.47 -7.50 -8.06
N TRP A 538 23.87 -7.29 -9.32
CA TRP A 538 24.77 -8.22 -10.04
C TRP A 538 26.10 -8.42 -9.30
N ARG A 539 26.46 -7.45 -8.45
CA ARG A 539 27.58 -7.44 -7.52
C ARG A 539 27.52 -8.58 -6.48
N VAL A 540 26.34 -9.01 -6.05
CA VAL A 540 26.17 -10.16 -5.12
C VAL A 540 26.66 -11.46 -5.75
N TRP A 541 26.47 -11.64 -7.06
CA TRP A 541 26.95 -12.81 -7.81
C TRP A 541 28.48 -12.89 -7.96
N LEU A 542 29.22 -11.81 -7.65
CA LEU A 542 30.68 -11.83 -7.61
C LEU A 542 31.22 -12.65 -6.43
N ILE A 543 30.44 -12.84 -5.36
CA ILE A 543 30.87 -13.59 -4.18
C ILE A 543 30.88 -15.11 -4.44
N PRO A 544 29.83 -15.76 -4.99
CA PRO A 544 29.93 -17.15 -5.43
C PRO A 544 30.93 -17.33 -6.58
N LEU A 545 31.18 -16.31 -7.41
CA LEU A 545 32.27 -16.33 -8.40
C LEU A 545 33.65 -16.42 -7.72
N ALA A 546 33.89 -15.67 -6.64
CA ALA A 546 35.13 -15.77 -5.86
C ALA A 546 35.31 -17.15 -5.20
N TRP A 547 34.24 -17.72 -4.63
CA TRP A 547 34.26 -19.07 -4.05
C TRP A 547 34.52 -20.17 -5.09
N THR A 548 33.90 -20.10 -6.26
CA THR A 548 34.13 -21.07 -7.35
C THR A 548 35.54 -20.98 -7.91
N LEU A 549 36.10 -19.78 -8.08
CA LEU A 549 37.52 -19.60 -8.42
C LEU A 549 38.45 -20.17 -7.34
N GLY A 550 38.13 -19.98 -6.05
CA GLY A 550 38.84 -20.60 -4.93
C GLY A 550 38.83 -22.13 -4.96
N ALA A 551 37.67 -22.73 -5.24
CA ALA A 551 37.51 -24.18 -5.40
C ALA A 551 38.32 -24.72 -6.60
N ILE A 552 38.36 -24.01 -7.72
CA ILE A 552 39.19 -24.35 -8.89
C ILE A 552 40.69 -24.31 -8.54
N CYS A 553 41.15 -23.35 -7.74
CA CYS A 553 42.54 -23.26 -7.28
C CYS A 553 42.94 -24.41 -6.34
N LEU A 554 42.02 -24.89 -5.49
CA LEU A 554 42.31 -25.92 -4.48
C LEU A 554 42.09 -27.35 -4.99
N CYS A 555 41.09 -27.57 -5.84
CA CYS A 555 40.66 -28.92 -6.28
C CYS A 555 40.78 -29.15 -7.80
N GLY A 556 40.89 -28.09 -8.61
CA GLY A 556 40.97 -28.18 -10.07
C GLY A 556 42.38 -28.37 -10.64
N CYS A 557 42.49 -28.34 -11.98
CA CYS A 557 43.72 -28.57 -12.73
C CYS A 557 44.89 -27.63 -12.33
N VAL A 558 44.57 -26.43 -11.82
CA VAL A 558 45.56 -25.39 -11.45
C VAL A 558 46.21 -25.65 -10.08
N ARG A 559 45.71 -26.62 -9.29
CA ARG A 559 46.26 -27.00 -7.97
C ARG A 559 47.77 -27.25 -7.98
N ARG A 560 48.33 -27.80 -9.07
CA ARG A 560 49.77 -28.06 -9.21
C ARG A 560 50.64 -26.80 -9.27
N VAL A 561 50.05 -25.65 -9.62
CA VAL A 561 50.73 -24.33 -9.68
C VAL A 561 50.74 -23.69 -8.30
N PHE A 562 49.59 -23.65 -7.62
CA PHE A 562 49.45 -22.99 -6.31
C PHE A 562 49.90 -23.84 -5.12
N CYS A 563 49.81 -25.17 -5.22
CA CYS A 563 50.23 -26.13 -4.19
C CYS A 563 51.23 -27.17 -4.77
N PRO A 564 52.41 -26.75 -5.25
CA PRO A 564 53.40 -27.64 -5.85
C PRO A 564 53.96 -28.65 -4.83
N GLN A 565 54.20 -29.89 -5.25
CA GLN A 565 54.79 -30.94 -4.39
C GLN A 565 56.32 -31.05 -4.58
N ASN A 566 57.00 -29.90 -4.58
CA ASN A 566 58.45 -29.81 -4.75
C ASN A 566 59.02 -28.59 -3.97
N GLU A 567 60.30 -28.27 -4.14
CA GLU A 567 60.93 -27.16 -3.42
C GLU A 567 60.30 -25.77 -3.69
N ARG A 568 59.55 -25.59 -4.79
CA ARG A 568 58.80 -24.35 -5.04
C ARG A 568 57.78 -24.08 -3.92
N ALA A 569 57.26 -25.11 -3.25
CA ALA A 569 56.35 -24.95 -2.11
C ALA A 569 56.95 -24.09 -0.98
N ARG A 570 58.25 -24.25 -0.71
CA ARG A 570 58.96 -23.44 0.29
C ARG A 570 59.05 -21.98 -0.14
N LYS A 571 59.34 -21.72 -1.43
CA LYS A 571 59.42 -20.36 -1.97
C LYS A 571 58.03 -19.69 -1.95
N VAL A 572 56.98 -20.40 -2.34
CA VAL A 572 55.58 -19.93 -2.27
C VAL A 572 55.14 -19.67 -0.84
N ALA A 573 55.45 -20.56 0.11
CA ALA A 573 55.10 -20.37 1.53
C ALA A 573 55.80 -19.14 2.16
N LEU A 574 57.07 -18.89 1.81
CA LEU A 574 57.80 -17.70 2.28
C LEU A 574 57.31 -16.42 1.62
N LEU A 575 57.01 -16.45 0.31
CA LEU A 575 56.50 -15.28 -0.42
C LEU A 575 55.11 -14.87 0.07
N LEU A 576 54.17 -15.81 0.18
CA LEU A 576 52.82 -15.54 0.70
C LEU A 576 52.88 -15.08 2.17
N GLY A 577 53.70 -15.73 3.00
CA GLY A 577 53.88 -15.31 4.40
C GLY A 577 54.50 -13.91 4.52
N GLY A 578 55.40 -13.53 3.60
CA GLY A 578 55.95 -12.17 3.53
C GLY A 578 54.90 -11.12 3.14
N VAL A 579 54.00 -11.43 2.20
CA VAL A 579 52.86 -10.56 1.86
C VAL A 579 51.92 -10.41 3.05
N VAL A 580 51.55 -11.51 3.72
CA VAL A 580 50.72 -11.47 4.94
C VAL A 580 51.42 -10.69 6.06
N MET A 581 52.74 -10.77 6.17
CA MET A 581 53.53 -10.02 7.16
C MET A 581 53.43 -8.50 6.95
N VAL A 582 53.50 -8.04 5.69
CA VAL A 582 53.34 -6.61 5.36
C VAL A 582 51.93 -6.12 5.72
N PHE A 583 50.88 -6.86 5.38
CA PHE A 583 49.51 -6.50 5.75
C PHE A 583 49.30 -6.52 7.27
N ALA A 584 49.80 -7.53 7.99
CA ALA A 584 49.72 -7.60 9.44
C ALA A 584 50.43 -6.42 10.13
N ALA A 585 51.62 -6.03 9.64
CA ALA A 585 52.34 -4.86 10.13
C ALA A 585 51.61 -3.54 9.84
N ALA A 586 51.02 -3.40 8.65
CA ALA A 586 50.22 -2.23 8.28
C ALA A 586 48.95 -2.08 9.14
N ILE A 587 48.24 -3.18 9.41
CA ILE A 587 47.08 -3.20 10.33
C ILE A 587 47.51 -2.80 11.74
N CYS A 588 48.61 -3.37 12.25
CA CYS A 588 49.14 -3.03 13.57
C CYS A 588 49.51 -1.54 13.66
N ALA A 589 50.21 -1.00 12.64
CA ALA A 589 50.54 0.42 12.56
C ALA A 589 49.27 1.30 12.52
N GLY A 590 48.24 0.91 11.76
CA GLY A 590 46.95 1.58 11.72
C GLY A 590 46.27 1.65 13.09
N THR A 591 46.24 0.54 13.84
CA THR A 591 45.67 0.54 15.21
C THR A 591 46.42 1.46 16.17
N ILE A 592 47.74 1.64 15.99
CA ILE A 592 48.55 2.57 16.78
C ILE A 592 48.20 4.03 16.41
N VAL A 593 48.04 4.35 15.13
CA VAL A 593 47.61 5.69 14.68
C VAL A 593 46.23 6.04 15.24
N VAL A 594 45.26 5.11 15.18
CA VAL A 594 43.92 5.28 15.75
C VAL A 594 43.97 5.48 17.27
N TYR A 595 44.86 4.79 17.99
CA TYR A 595 45.03 4.96 19.43
C TYR A 595 45.70 6.29 19.80
N VAL A 596 46.64 6.79 18.98
CA VAL A 596 47.30 8.09 19.19
C VAL A 596 46.36 9.25 18.86
N GLN A 597 45.56 9.12 17.80
CA GLN A 597 44.54 10.11 17.42
C GLN A 597 43.16 9.77 18.01
N TYR A 598 43.11 9.13 19.19
CA TYR A 598 41.87 8.59 19.74
C TYR A 598 40.77 9.65 19.89
N ASP A 599 41.10 10.91 20.14
CA ASP A 599 40.08 11.97 20.27
C ASP A 599 39.25 12.13 18.97
N VAL A 600 39.88 11.97 17.80
CA VAL A 600 39.21 11.96 16.48
C VAL A 600 38.39 10.69 16.27
N PHE A 601 38.84 9.56 16.82
CA PHE A 601 38.19 8.25 16.66
C PHE A 601 37.28 7.85 17.84
N SER A 602 37.09 8.76 18.81
CA SER A 602 36.44 8.49 20.10
C SER A 602 34.96 8.16 19.97
N GLY A 603 34.32 8.61 18.88
CA GLY A 603 32.95 8.27 18.52
C GLY A 603 32.72 6.86 17.96
N PHE A 604 33.77 6.12 17.59
CA PHE A 604 33.61 4.84 16.85
C PHE A 604 33.82 3.59 17.70
N ALA A 605 34.74 3.64 18.67
CA ALA A 605 35.05 2.49 19.52
C ALA A 605 35.58 2.95 20.87
N ALA A 606 35.11 2.32 21.94
CA ALA A 606 35.65 2.56 23.28
C ALA A 606 37.17 2.31 23.31
N ARG A 607 37.90 3.15 24.06
CA ARG A 607 39.38 3.11 24.16
C ARG A 607 39.94 1.73 24.53
N GLY A 608 39.20 0.96 25.34
CA GLY A 608 39.52 -0.43 25.68
C GLY A 608 39.45 -1.39 24.48
N THR A 609 38.49 -1.19 23.57
CA THR A 609 38.34 -1.97 22.33
C THR A 609 39.50 -1.69 21.37
N VAL A 610 39.91 -0.42 21.24
CA VAL A 610 41.08 -0.03 20.41
C VAL A 610 42.38 -0.62 20.98
N LEU A 611 42.53 -0.66 22.32
CA LEU A 611 43.66 -1.32 22.96
C LEU A 611 43.66 -2.84 22.70
N LEU A 612 42.49 -3.49 22.77
CA LEU A 612 42.35 -4.92 22.51
C LEU A 612 42.70 -5.28 21.05
N THR A 613 42.22 -4.50 20.07
CA THR A 613 42.54 -4.75 18.65
C THR A 613 44.03 -4.52 18.36
N MET A 614 44.68 -3.55 18.99
CA MET A 614 46.14 -3.36 18.92
C MET A 614 46.90 -4.60 19.45
N ILE A 615 46.49 -5.14 20.60
CA ILE A 615 47.09 -6.36 21.18
C ILE A 615 46.92 -7.55 20.23
N VAL A 616 45.72 -7.74 19.67
CA VAL A 616 45.44 -8.82 18.70
C VAL A 616 46.28 -8.66 17.43
N ALA A 617 46.42 -7.44 16.90
CA ALA A 617 47.24 -7.16 15.72
C ALA A 617 48.73 -7.47 15.97
N ALA A 618 49.26 -7.10 17.14
CA ALA A 618 50.64 -7.41 17.55
C ALA A 618 50.87 -8.93 17.72
N LEU A 619 49.92 -9.65 18.30
CA LEU A 619 49.96 -11.11 18.41
C LEU A 619 49.89 -11.79 17.02
N PHE A 620 49.11 -11.25 16.09
CA PHE A 620 49.04 -11.76 14.71
C PHE A 620 50.37 -11.53 13.96
N VAL A 621 50.98 -10.35 14.11
CA VAL A 621 52.34 -10.05 13.62
C VAL A 621 53.36 -11.08 14.13
N PHE A 622 53.35 -11.35 15.44
CA PHE A 622 54.23 -12.36 16.05
C PHE A 622 53.98 -13.77 15.51
N TYR A 623 52.71 -14.16 15.35
CA TYR A 623 52.32 -15.46 14.80
C TYR A 623 52.82 -15.67 13.34
N VAL A 624 52.69 -14.65 12.49
CA VAL A 624 53.19 -14.71 11.10
C VAL A 624 54.72 -14.83 11.08
N ALA A 625 55.43 -14.07 11.90
CA ALA A 625 56.89 -14.17 12.04
C ALA A 625 57.34 -15.56 12.53
N LEU A 626 56.67 -16.14 13.54
CA LEU A 626 56.93 -17.49 14.03
C LEU A 626 56.69 -18.55 12.94
N THR A 627 55.63 -18.39 12.15
CA THR A 627 55.29 -19.29 11.04
C THR A 627 56.33 -19.23 9.92
N LEU A 628 56.77 -18.01 9.53
CA LEU A 628 57.87 -17.80 8.60
C LEU A 628 59.19 -18.42 9.10
N TYR A 629 59.52 -18.23 10.38
CA TYR A 629 60.68 -18.86 11.01
C TYR A 629 60.59 -20.39 10.98
N GLY A 630 59.41 -20.97 11.26
CA GLY A 630 59.14 -22.40 11.15
C GLY A 630 59.37 -22.95 9.74
N VAL A 631 58.88 -22.26 8.70
CA VAL A 631 59.10 -22.62 7.29
C VAL A 631 60.56 -22.49 6.89
N TYR A 632 61.25 -21.42 7.31
CA TYR A 632 62.67 -21.18 7.03
C TYR A 632 63.56 -22.26 7.66
N ARG A 633 63.36 -22.56 8.95
CA ARG A 633 64.08 -23.61 9.71
C ARG A 633 63.62 -25.04 9.39
N ARG A 634 62.57 -25.22 8.58
CA ARG A 634 61.89 -26.51 8.35
C ARG A 634 61.53 -27.24 9.66
N ASN A 635 61.00 -26.50 10.64
CA ASN A 635 60.55 -27.09 11.91
C ASN A 635 59.15 -27.69 11.72
N GLY A 636 59.09 -29.02 11.62
CA GLY A 636 57.84 -29.76 11.40
C GLY A 636 56.77 -29.51 12.47
N CYS A 637 57.14 -29.28 13.73
CA CYS A 637 56.18 -28.99 14.79
C CYS A 637 55.47 -27.65 14.53
N ILE A 638 56.24 -26.57 14.32
CA ILE A 638 55.71 -25.23 14.01
C ILE A 638 54.89 -25.25 12.71
N CYS A 639 55.36 -25.95 11.66
CA CYS A 639 54.59 -26.05 10.42
C CYS A 639 53.27 -26.84 10.57
N ILE A 640 53.17 -27.78 11.52
CA ILE A 640 51.93 -28.53 11.76
C ILE A 640 50.96 -27.72 12.64
N THR A 641 51.45 -27.01 13.67
CA THR A 641 50.59 -26.15 14.50
C THR A 641 50.08 -24.96 13.70
N SER A 642 50.93 -24.24 12.95
CA SER A 642 50.50 -23.15 12.08
C SER A 642 49.54 -23.63 10.98
N PHE A 643 49.67 -24.86 10.46
CA PHE A 643 48.69 -25.40 9.51
C PHE A 643 47.27 -25.44 10.12
N TRP A 644 47.12 -25.98 11.32
CA TRP A 644 45.81 -26.08 11.96
C TRP A 644 45.26 -24.72 12.39
N ILE A 645 46.11 -23.81 12.85
CA ILE A 645 45.71 -22.42 13.17
C ILE A 645 45.23 -21.68 11.91
N LEU A 646 45.90 -21.83 10.76
CA LEU A 646 45.45 -21.24 9.50
C LEU A 646 44.14 -21.86 8.99
N VAL A 647 43.94 -23.17 9.16
CA VAL A 647 42.66 -23.83 8.81
C VAL A 647 41.54 -23.33 9.71
N PHE A 648 41.77 -23.20 11.02
CA PHE A 648 40.78 -22.65 11.95
C PHE A 648 40.44 -21.19 11.59
N LEU A 649 41.44 -20.35 11.35
CA LEU A 649 41.24 -18.95 10.93
C LEU A 649 40.46 -18.87 9.61
N ALA A 650 40.77 -19.71 8.63
CA ALA A 650 40.03 -19.78 7.36
C ALA A 650 38.57 -20.23 7.56
N LEU A 651 38.30 -21.18 8.45
CA LEU A 651 36.93 -21.59 8.82
C LEU A 651 36.17 -20.47 9.54
N SER A 652 36.79 -19.75 10.47
CA SER A 652 36.19 -18.58 11.12
C SER A 652 35.86 -17.47 10.11
N LEU A 653 36.72 -17.25 9.11
CA LEU A 653 36.48 -16.30 8.03
C LEU A 653 35.42 -16.77 7.03
N ILE A 654 35.27 -18.08 6.80
CA ILE A 654 34.10 -18.65 6.08
C ILE A 654 32.82 -18.32 6.85
N VAL A 655 32.77 -18.56 8.16
CA VAL A 655 31.59 -18.23 8.98
C VAL A 655 31.30 -16.72 8.95
N ALA A 656 32.33 -15.87 9.05
CA ALA A 656 32.17 -14.41 8.96
C ALA A 656 31.67 -13.93 7.58
N THR A 657 32.12 -14.56 6.49
CA THR A 657 31.62 -14.23 5.13
C THR A 657 30.20 -14.73 4.90
N LEU A 658 29.83 -15.90 5.42
CA LEU A 658 28.45 -16.38 5.42
C LEU A 658 27.54 -15.49 6.27
N PHE A 659 28.03 -15.01 7.42
CA PHE A 659 27.31 -14.05 8.26
C PHE A 659 27.11 -12.71 7.54
N MET A 660 28.15 -12.16 6.89
CA MET A 660 28.00 -10.92 6.10
C MET A 660 27.14 -11.10 4.84
N LEU A 661 27.13 -12.28 4.22
CA LEU A 661 26.21 -12.60 3.13
C LEU A 661 24.76 -12.66 3.62
N CYS A 662 24.53 -13.29 4.78
CA CYS A 662 23.24 -13.28 5.46
C CYS A 662 22.83 -11.85 5.80
N TRP A 663 23.75 -11.04 6.35
CA TRP A 663 23.51 -9.64 6.69
C TRP A 663 23.13 -8.80 5.46
N LEU A 664 23.89 -8.89 4.36
CA LEU A 664 23.59 -8.23 3.09
C LEU A 664 22.19 -8.62 2.57
N TYR A 665 21.87 -9.92 2.59
CA TYR A 665 20.56 -10.43 2.21
C TYR A 665 19.45 -9.88 3.11
N THR A 666 19.65 -9.84 4.44
CA THR A 666 18.67 -9.25 5.36
C THR A 666 18.54 -7.74 5.22
N THR A 667 19.59 -7.01 4.82
CA THR A 667 19.48 -5.55 4.61
C THR A 667 18.67 -5.17 3.38
N ASP A 668 18.61 -6.02 2.35
CA ASP A 668 17.62 -5.90 1.25
C ASP A 668 16.18 -6.12 1.78
N GLU A 669 16.00 -6.79 2.93
CA GLU A 669 14.71 -6.99 3.59
C GLU A 669 14.43 -5.97 4.72
N VAL A 670 15.38 -5.11 5.16
CA VAL A 670 15.16 -4.09 6.23
C VAL A 670 14.27 -2.94 5.75
N THR A 671 14.52 -2.39 4.56
CA THR A 671 13.64 -1.39 3.94
C THR A 671 12.24 -1.97 3.74
N ALA A 672 12.17 -3.21 3.24
CA ALA A 672 10.91 -3.93 3.14
C ALA A 672 10.23 -4.11 4.51
N ASP A 673 10.94 -4.46 5.58
CA ASP A 673 10.35 -4.75 6.90
C ASP A 673 9.91 -3.50 7.67
N SER A 674 10.66 -2.39 7.59
CA SER A 674 10.21 -1.08 8.08
C SER A 674 8.93 -0.65 7.34
N ILE A 675 8.90 -0.81 6.02
CA ILE A 675 7.71 -0.56 5.20
C ILE A 675 6.57 -1.54 5.55
N ASN A 676 6.85 -2.82 5.81
CA ASN A 676 5.83 -3.84 6.13
C ASN A 676 5.25 -3.67 7.54
N THR A 677 6.05 -3.20 8.49
CA THR A 677 5.63 -2.91 9.88
C THR A 677 4.74 -1.68 9.92
N ILE A 678 5.05 -0.65 9.12
CA ILE A 678 4.18 0.53 8.93
C ILE A 678 2.90 0.14 8.13
N ARG A 679 3.00 -0.74 7.11
CA ARG A 679 1.88 -1.16 6.26
C ARG A 679 1.05 -2.35 6.77
N GLY A 680 1.34 -2.90 7.95
CA GLY A 680 0.65 -4.08 8.50
C GLY A 680 0.61 -5.30 7.55
N SER A 681 1.56 -5.42 6.62
CA SER A 681 1.35 -6.22 5.41
C SER A 681 1.90 -7.65 5.51
N GLU A 682 1.13 -8.62 5.00
CA GLU A 682 1.39 -10.06 5.14
C GLU A 682 2.51 -10.60 4.19
N VAL A 683 3.56 -9.80 3.96
CA VAL A 683 4.64 -10.07 2.98
C VAL A 683 5.74 -11.02 3.51
N ALA A 684 5.52 -11.62 4.69
CA ALA A 684 6.27 -12.79 5.18
C ALA A 684 6.32 -13.97 4.16
N LYS A 685 5.45 -13.96 3.12
CA LYS A 685 5.35 -14.98 2.07
C LYS A 685 6.45 -14.94 0.98
N ARG A 686 7.42 -14.01 0.98
CA ARG A 686 8.59 -14.10 0.06
C ARG A 686 9.62 -15.15 0.45
N VAL A 687 9.66 -15.63 1.70
CA VAL A 687 10.61 -16.66 2.17
C VAL A 687 10.08 -18.10 2.01
N GLN A 688 8.93 -18.31 1.33
CA GLN A 688 8.34 -19.65 1.16
C GLN A 688 9.05 -20.55 0.13
N VAL A 689 10.34 -20.32 -0.15
CA VAL A 689 11.17 -21.13 -1.06
C VAL A 689 12.44 -21.66 -0.39
N LEU A 690 12.83 -21.17 0.80
CA LEU A 690 14.02 -21.69 1.50
C LEU A 690 13.84 -21.75 3.04
N ASP A 691 13.42 -22.95 3.46
CA ASP A 691 13.47 -23.61 4.79
C ASP A 691 13.22 -22.82 6.11
N THR A 692 12.42 -23.44 6.98
CA THR A 692 11.74 -22.83 8.15
C THR A 692 12.65 -22.53 9.36
N PHE A 693 13.95 -22.81 9.25
CA PHE A 693 14.92 -22.61 10.33
C PHE A 693 15.41 -21.16 10.43
N LEU A 694 15.70 -20.52 9.28
CA LEU A 694 16.30 -19.19 9.24
C LEU A 694 15.31 -18.10 9.70
N THR A 695 14.06 -18.15 9.24
CA THR A 695 13.01 -17.17 9.58
C THR A 695 12.69 -17.10 11.07
N ARG A 696 12.94 -18.16 11.85
CA ARG A 696 12.70 -18.16 13.30
C ARG A 696 13.83 -17.49 14.10
N GLU A 697 15.06 -17.59 13.62
CA GLU A 697 16.26 -17.09 14.32
C GLU A 697 16.68 -15.68 13.86
N LEU A 698 16.18 -15.19 12.71
CA LEU A 698 16.56 -13.88 12.13
C LEU A 698 15.56 -12.74 12.40
N ALA A 699 14.35 -13.01 12.91
CA ALA A 699 13.37 -11.96 13.19
C ALA A 699 13.82 -10.98 14.31
N THR A 700 14.49 -11.48 15.35
CA THR A 700 15.01 -10.66 16.45
C THR A 700 16.18 -9.73 16.03
N PRO A 701 17.23 -10.17 15.31
CA PRO A 701 18.26 -9.24 14.84
C PRO A 701 17.75 -8.25 13.79
N LEU A 702 16.76 -8.61 12.97
CA LEU A 702 16.14 -7.70 11.99
C LEU A 702 15.48 -6.49 12.69
N SER A 703 14.56 -6.74 13.63
CA SER A 703 13.93 -5.67 14.42
C SER A 703 14.94 -4.81 15.20
N THR A 704 16.04 -5.43 15.68
CA THR A 704 17.10 -4.73 16.41
C THR A 704 17.91 -3.81 15.49
N ALA A 705 18.16 -4.22 14.24
CA ALA A 705 18.83 -3.39 13.23
C ALA A 705 17.96 -2.19 12.81
N SER A 706 16.68 -2.41 12.56
CA SER A 706 15.71 -1.33 12.27
C SER A 706 15.60 -0.35 13.44
N GLY A 707 15.52 -0.85 14.68
CA GLY A 707 15.51 -0.04 15.90
C GLY A 707 16.78 0.79 16.10
N PHE A 708 17.96 0.27 15.73
CA PHE A 708 19.22 1.02 15.74
C PHE A 708 19.25 2.12 14.67
N LEU A 709 18.80 1.84 13.44
CA LEU A 709 18.70 2.86 12.39
C LEU A 709 17.76 4.00 12.78
N CYS A 710 16.60 3.68 13.35
CA CYS A 710 15.69 4.71 13.86
C CYS A 710 16.30 5.51 15.02
N SER A 711 16.94 4.84 15.98
CA SER A 711 17.64 5.52 17.09
C SER A 711 18.77 6.43 16.60
N THR A 712 19.38 6.11 15.43
CA THR A 712 20.37 6.96 14.77
C THR A 712 19.73 8.17 14.10
N TYR A 713 18.61 7.98 13.38
CA TYR A 713 17.83 9.07 12.80
C TYR A 713 17.38 10.08 13.87
N THR A 714 16.76 9.60 14.96
CA THR A 714 16.25 10.45 16.04
C THR A 714 17.34 11.09 16.90
N LEU A 715 18.59 10.62 16.80
CA LEU A 715 19.74 11.27 17.45
C LEU A 715 20.38 12.33 16.53
N CYS A 716 20.58 12.00 15.25
CA CYS A 716 21.37 12.82 14.35
C CYS A 716 20.56 13.92 13.67
N CYS A 717 19.34 13.60 13.25
CA CYS A 717 18.48 14.56 12.57
C CYS A 717 17.62 15.39 13.52
N ARG A 718 17.66 15.16 14.85
CA ARG A 718 16.90 15.96 15.82
C ARG A 718 17.21 17.45 15.67
N ASP A 719 16.18 18.27 15.49
CA ASP A 719 16.32 19.72 15.36
C ASP A 719 16.94 20.33 16.63
N PRO A 720 18.12 20.98 16.55
CA PRO A 720 18.76 21.63 17.69
C PRO A 720 17.91 22.72 18.37
N ALA A 721 16.91 23.28 17.69
CA ALA A 721 15.98 24.23 18.30
C ALA A 721 15.16 23.59 19.44
N LEU A 722 14.82 22.30 19.33
CA LEU A 722 14.09 21.56 20.37
C LEU A 722 14.88 21.51 21.68
N ASP A 723 16.18 21.21 21.63
CA ASP A 723 17.00 21.06 22.84
C ASP A 723 17.27 22.42 23.52
N ASN A 724 17.34 23.50 22.72
CA ASN A 724 17.38 24.87 23.23
C ASN A 724 16.05 25.28 23.92
N LEU A 725 14.90 24.81 23.41
CA LEU A 725 13.60 25.00 24.04
C LEU A 725 13.48 24.22 25.37
N ALA A 726 13.95 22.96 25.41
CA ALA A 726 13.98 22.16 26.63
C ALA A 726 14.78 22.85 27.76
N THR A 727 15.97 23.35 27.41
CA THR A 727 16.89 24.01 28.35
C THR A 727 16.36 25.33 28.89
N SER A 728 15.52 26.04 28.13
CA SER A 728 14.94 27.33 28.52
C SER A 728 13.57 27.23 29.21
N ALA A 729 12.80 26.15 28.96
CA ALA A 729 11.50 25.90 29.59
C ALA A 729 11.57 25.00 30.84
N GLY A 730 12.68 24.29 31.07
CA GLY A 730 12.80 23.31 32.16
C GLY A 730 11.98 22.03 31.92
N VAL A 731 11.69 21.71 30.66
CA VAL A 731 10.91 20.55 30.23
C VAL A 731 11.84 19.60 29.47
N GLU A 732 12.15 18.44 30.04
CA GLU A 732 13.21 17.54 29.54
C GLU A 732 12.90 16.85 28.20
N ASN A 733 11.66 16.94 27.68
CA ASN A 733 11.25 16.34 26.41
C ASN A 733 10.45 17.34 25.57
N SER A 734 11.15 18.24 24.88
CA SER A 734 10.57 19.04 23.80
C SER A 734 10.30 18.18 22.57
N THR A 735 9.11 18.35 22.00
CA THR A 735 8.64 17.62 20.81
C THR A 735 8.34 18.56 19.64
N CYS A 736 8.44 18.06 18.41
CA CYS A 736 8.12 18.78 17.18
C CYS A 736 6.67 19.30 17.19
N ILE A 737 5.74 18.48 17.70
CA ILE A 737 4.34 18.85 17.89
C ILE A 737 4.15 19.22 19.36
N ALA A 738 3.91 20.51 19.63
CA ALA A 738 3.60 20.99 20.97
C ALA A 738 2.29 20.37 21.50
N THR A 739 2.27 20.00 22.78
CA THR A 739 1.10 19.40 23.43
C THR A 739 -0.09 20.34 23.49
N ARG A 740 -0.96 20.29 22.46
CA ARG A 740 -2.38 20.60 22.59
C ARG A 740 -3.13 19.32 22.92
N GLU A 741 -4.06 19.42 23.87
CA GLU A 741 -5.01 18.36 24.14
C GLU A 741 -5.95 18.22 22.94
N GLY A 742 -6.17 16.98 22.48
CA GLY A 742 -7.15 16.64 21.46
C GLY A 742 -6.62 15.97 20.19
N ILE A 743 -7.50 15.11 19.67
CA ILE A 743 -7.70 14.74 18.26
C ILE A 743 -6.83 13.63 17.68
N ILE A 744 -5.51 13.56 17.93
CA ILE A 744 -4.67 12.51 17.34
C ILE A 744 -4.59 11.30 18.28
N THR A 745 -4.75 10.07 17.76
CA THR A 745 -4.48 8.86 18.56
C THR A 745 -3.00 8.80 18.94
N ASP A 746 -2.66 8.28 20.12
CA ASP A 746 -1.28 8.31 20.65
C ASP A 746 -0.26 7.62 19.70
N PHE A 747 -0.74 6.65 18.93
CA PHE A 747 0.00 5.98 17.85
C PHE A 747 0.19 6.86 16.61
N GLU A 748 -0.89 7.42 16.04
CA GLU A 748 -0.83 8.29 14.86
C GLU A 748 -0.02 9.57 15.13
N ARG A 749 -0.14 10.16 16.33
CA ARG A 749 0.68 11.30 16.78
C ARG A 749 2.14 10.92 16.83
N THR A 750 2.42 9.75 17.39
CA THR A 750 3.80 9.29 17.51
C THR A 750 4.41 8.98 16.14
N LEU A 751 3.65 8.46 15.15
CA LEU A 751 4.16 8.27 13.79
C LEU A 751 4.42 9.60 13.04
N GLN A 752 3.60 10.63 13.32
CA GLN A 752 3.78 11.97 12.73
C GLN A 752 4.89 12.79 13.43
N ASP A 753 5.18 12.51 14.70
CA ASP A 753 6.21 13.21 15.47
C ASP A 753 7.46 12.34 15.71
N PRO A 754 8.53 12.50 14.90
CA PRO A 754 9.75 11.71 15.04
C PRO A 754 10.54 12.04 16.31
N SER A 755 10.21 13.12 17.01
CA SER A 755 10.80 13.46 18.32
C SER A 755 10.09 12.78 19.51
N SER A 756 8.96 12.11 19.27
CA SER A 756 8.24 11.36 20.30
C SER A 756 9.10 10.20 20.85
N PRO A 757 9.15 9.98 22.17
CA PRO A 757 9.96 8.92 22.78
C PRO A 757 9.52 7.51 22.34
N ASN A 758 8.30 7.36 21.82
CA ASN A 758 7.76 6.08 21.35
C ASN A 758 7.89 5.89 19.80
N PHE A 759 8.45 6.86 19.06
CA PHE A 759 8.54 6.82 17.59
C PHE A 759 9.20 5.54 17.11
N CYS A 760 10.44 5.28 17.54
CA CYS A 760 11.18 4.12 17.08
C CYS A 760 10.58 2.79 17.53
N SER A 761 9.94 2.70 18.71
CA SER A 761 9.28 1.46 19.13
C SER A 761 8.05 1.13 18.29
N TYR A 762 7.28 2.13 17.84
CA TYR A 762 6.12 1.91 16.98
C TYR A 762 6.50 1.69 15.50
N VAL A 763 7.48 2.45 14.99
CA VAL A 763 7.93 2.34 13.59
C VAL A 763 8.68 1.03 13.31
N THR A 764 9.48 0.54 14.26
CA THR A 764 10.38 -0.61 14.03
C THR A 764 9.96 -1.91 14.70
N GLY A 765 8.96 -1.86 15.59
CA GLY A 765 8.53 -3.01 16.40
C GLY A 765 9.59 -3.54 17.40
N ALA A 766 10.74 -2.89 17.52
CA ALA A 766 11.84 -3.33 18.35
C ALA A 766 11.49 -3.28 19.85
N GLN A 767 11.65 -4.41 20.55
CA GLN A 767 11.47 -4.48 22.01
C GLN A 767 12.62 -3.83 22.80
N PHE A 768 13.75 -3.55 22.14
CA PHE A 768 14.93 -2.94 22.74
C PHE A 768 15.60 -2.00 21.73
N LEU A 769 15.72 -0.72 22.09
CA LEU A 769 16.39 0.30 21.26
C LEU A 769 17.82 0.49 21.74
N VAL A 770 18.79 0.38 20.82
CA VAL A 770 20.21 0.61 21.09
C VAL A 770 20.55 2.04 20.69
N THR A 771 20.88 2.89 21.67
CA THR A 771 21.30 4.27 21.41
C THR A 771 22.72 4.30 20.82
N PRO A 772 22.93 4.92 19.64
CA PRO A 772 24.24 5.03 19.03
C PRO A 772 25.11 6.10 19.74
N PRO A 773 26.45 6.02 19.64
CA PRO A 773 27.33 7.07 20.14
C PRO A 773 27.12 8.41 19.43
N ASN A 774 27.14 9.53 20.17
CA ASN A 774 26.94 10.88 19.63
C ASN A 774 27.89 11.27 18.47
N GLY A 775 29.05 10.61 18.34
CA GLY A 775 29.99 10.84 17.24
C GLY A 775 29.57 10.26 15.89
N VAL A 776 28.51 9.44 15.83
CA VAL A 776 28.04 8.80 14.59
C VAL A 776 27.51 9.82 13.58
N CYS A 777 26.86 10.89 14.03
CA CYS A 777 26.19 11.84 13.14
C CYS A 777 27.16 12.59 12.20
N ASN A 778 28.30 13.05 12.74
CA ASN A 778 29.36 13.69 11.96
C ASN A 778 30.07 12.72 11.00
N LEU A 779 30.03 11.40 11.27
CA LEU A 779 30.55 10.41 10.33
C LEU A 779 29.60 10.20 9.15
N ILE A 780 28.29 10.12 9.41
CA ILE A 780 27.30 9.94 8.34
C ILE A 780 27.38 11.12 7.37
N ASP A 781 27.40 12.35 7.88
CA ASP A 781 27.60 13.59 7.12
C ASP A 781 28.91 13.61 6.29
N ALA A 782 29.98 13.02 6.81
CA ALA A 782 31.29 12.99 6.14
C ALA A 782 31.50 11.82 5.17
N VAL A 783 30.64 10.79 5.18
CA VAL A 783 30.84 9.52 4.44
C VAL A 783 29.72 9.23 3.44
N VAL A 784 28.55 9.85 3.59
CA VAL A 784 27.39 9.66 2.72
C VAL A 784 27.24 10.88 1.82
N ASP A 785 27.75 10.79 0.58
CA ASP A 785 27.78 11.90 -0.39
C ASP A 785 26.41 12.54 -0.70
N SER A 786 25.29 11.86 -0.38
CA SER A 786 23.91 12.33 -0.58
C SER A 786 23.24 12.89 0.68
N PHE A 787 23.73 12.54 1.87
CA PHE A 787 23.17 12.98 3.15
C PHE A 787 23.80 14.32 3.56
N SER A 788 22.99 15.18 4.16
CA SER A 788 23.42 16.45 4.76
C SER A 788 22.78 16.56 6.12
N LEU A 789 23.59 16.57 7.18
CA LEU A 789 23.14 16.66 8.57
C LEU A 789 22.33 17.95 8.79
N ALA A 790 22.79 19.06 8.23
CA ALA A 790 22.10 20.35 8.29
C ALA A 790 20.72 20.31 7.59
N THR A 791 20.61 19.60 6.46
CA THR A 791 19.34 19.44 5.74
C THR A 791 18.40 18.48 6.47
N CYS A 792 18.92 17.39 7.04
CA CYS A 792 18.13 16.45 7.83
C CYS A 792 17.58 17.11 9.10
N GLN A 793 18.39 17.92 9.78
CA GLN A 793 17.97 18.68 10.97
C GLN A 793 16.92 19.75 10.65
N ALA A 794 17.08 20.50 9.56
CA ALA A 794 16.10 21.51 9.12
C ALA A 794 14.74 20.90 8.74
N ASN A 795 14.72 19.67 8.22
CA ASN A 795 13.54 19.01 7.71
C ASN A 795 12.93 17.97 8.70
N TYR A 796 13.51 17.80 9.88
CA TYR A 796 13.16 16.73 10.82
C TYR A 796 11.69 16.75 11.26
N CYS A 797 11.22 17.90 11.73
CA CYS A 797 9.84 18.07 12.21
C CYS A 797 8.80 18.18 11.08
N SER A 798 9.22 18.47 9.84
CA SER A 798 8.32 18.59 8.68
C SER A 798 8.20 17.31 7.87
N SER A 799 9.18 16.41 7.93
CA SER A 799 9.24 15.18 7.11
C SER A 799 8.71 13.93 7.82
N GLY A 800 8.50 13.98 9.14
CA GLY A 800 7.88 12.89 9.89
C GLY A 800 8.51 11.52 9.68
N VAL A 801 7.66 10.53 9.39
CA VAL A 801 8.06 9.15 9.05
C VAL A 801 8.73 9.02 7.67
N ASP A 802 8.38 9.87 6.71
CA ASP A 802 8.97 9.83 5.36
C ASP A 802 10.44 10.25 5.38
N GLY A 803 10.80 11.20 6.26
CA GLY A 803 12.19 11.56 6.55
C GLY A 803 13.00 10.39 7.13
N TYR A 804 12.38 9.57 7.99
CA TYR A 804 13.01 8.34 8.49
C TYR A 804 13.18 7.29 7.39
N LEU A 805 12.18 7.07 6.54
CA LEU A 805 12.26 6.11 5.44
C LEU A 805 13.38 6.48 4.44
N SER A 806 13.45 7.75 4.05
CA SER A 806 14.54 8.27 3.21
C SER A 806 15.92 8.07 3.84
N PHE A 807 16.06 8.34 5.16
CA PHE A 807 17.29 8.06 5.90
C PHE A 807 17.66 6.57 5.91
N VAL A 808 16.68 5.66 6.06
CA VAL A 808 16.93 4.22 6.00
C VAL A 808 17.44 3.80 4.62
N ASP A 809 16.85 4.31 3.54
CA ASP A 809 17.29 4.01 2.17
C ASP A 809 18.75 4.43 1.95
N GLU A 810 19.12 5.64 2.38
CA GLU A 810 20.51 6.12 2.31
C GLU A 810 21.47 5.27 3.14
N MET A 811 21.09 4.88 4.37
CA MET A 811 21.94 4.04 5.22
C MET A 811 22.07 2.61 4.68
N VAL A 812 21.02 2.03 4.09
CA VAL A 812 21.08 0.72 3.43
C VAL A 812 21.97 0.78 2.19
N ALA A 813 21.83 1.82 1.35
CA ALA A 813 22.72 2.05 0.21
C ALA A 813 24.19 2.17 0.64
N LEU A 814 24.46 2.83 1.77
CA LEU A 814 25.79 2.94 2.36
C LEU A 814 26.35 1.58 2.81
N ILE A 815 25.55 0.81 3.56
CA ILE A 815 25.93 -0.52 4.04
C ILE A 815 26.27 -1.42 2.85
N GLN A 816 25.45 -1.41 1.80
CA GLN A 816 25.72 -2.17 0.57
C GLN A 816 26.99 -1.70 -0.16
N ARG A 817 27.26 -0.40 -0.22
CA ARG A 817 28.47 0.19 -0.84
C ARG A 817 29.77 -0.34 -0.22
N TYR A 818 29.79 -0.58 1.10
CA TYR A 818 30.99 -1.04 1.82
C TYR A 818 31.03 -2.53 2.17
N ALA A 819 29.89 -3.18 2.47
CA ALA A 819 29.86 -4.59 2.85
C ALA A 819 30.17 -5.53 1.67
N VAL A 820 29.77 -5.19 0.44
CA VAL A 820 30.09 -5.98 -0.76
C VAL A 820 31.60 -6.09 -1.03
N PRO A 821 32.38 -4.99 -1.15
CA PRO A 821 33.83 -5.10 -1.34
C PRO A 821 34.54 -5.76 -0.15
N LEU A 822 34.06 -5.56 1.07
CA LEU A 822 34.59 -6.23 2.27
C LEU A 822 34.37 -7.75 2.20
N ALA A 823 33.18 -8.22 1.82
CA ALA A 823 32.88 -9.65 1.65
C ALA A 823 33.75 -10.30 0.55
N ILE A 824 33.96 -9.61 -0.57
CA ILE A 824 34.88 -10.04 -1.64
C ILE A 824 36.33 -10.13 -1.12
N GLY A 825 36.76 -9.15 -0.33
CA GLY A 825 38.08 -9.13 0.32
C GLY A 825 38.29 -10.32 1.26
N LEU A 826 37.31 -10.61 2.13
CA LEU A 826 37.37 -11.74 3.06
C LEU A 826 37.35 -13.09 2.32
N ALA A 827 36.52 -13.27 1.29
CA ALA A 827 36.51 -14.48 0.46
C ALA A 827 37.88 -14.70 -0.23
N SER A 828 38.48 -13.62 -0.75
CA SER A 828 39.83 -13.65 -1.34
C SER A 828 40.91 -14.02 -0.31
N LEU A 829 40.79 -13.51 0.92
CA LEU A 829 41.69 -13.83 2.03
C LEU A 829 41.60 -15.32 2.42
N VAL A 830 40.40 -15.90 2.46
CA VAL A 830 40.22 -17.35 2.74
C VAL A 830 40.98 -18.21 1.72
N VAL A 831 40.88 -17.89 0.43
CA VAL A 831 41.63 -18.61 -0.63
C VAL A 831 43.14 -18.48 -0.41
N LEU A 832 43.63 -17.28 -0.09
CA LEU A 832 45.06 -17.04 0.20
C LEU A 832 45.54 -17.86 1.40
N LEU A 833 44.77 -17.89 2.50
CA LEU A 833 45.09 -18.64 3.71
C LEU A 833 45.14 -20.15 3.45
N PHE A 834 44.20 -20.72 2.69
CA PHE A 834 44.23 -22.14 2.32
C PHE A 834 45.44 -22.50 1.45
N VAL A 835 45.77 -21.67 0.45
CA VAL A 835 46.97 -21.86 -0.38
C VAL A 835 48.24 -21.80 0.48
N TRP A 836 48.33 -20.85 1.41
CA TRP A 836 49.46 -20.74 2.33
C TRP A 836 49.58 -21.97 3.25
N ALA A 837 48.47 -22.39 3.86
CA ALA A 837 48.41 -23.57 4.73
C ALA A 837 48.82 -24.86 3.99
N CYS A 838 48.36 -25.07 2.76
CA CYS A 838 48.74 -26.22 1.94
C CYS A 838 50.25 -26.30 1.67
N ASN A 839 50.89 -25.16 1.36
CA ASN A 839 52.33 -25.11 1.14
C ASN A 839 53.12 -25.33 2.45
N ILE A 840 52.69 -24.75 3.58
CA ILE A 840 53.28 -24.99 4.91
C ILE A 840 53.19 -26.47 5.29
N ARG A 841 52.02 -27.10 5.08
CA ARG A 841 51.79 -28.52 5.39
C ARG A 841 52.72 -29.45 4.63
N TYR A 842 53.02 -29.14 3.37
CA TYR A 842 53.99 -29.89 2.57
C TYR A 842 55.41 -29.75 3.15
N VAL A 843 55.87 -28.51 3.41
CA VAL A 843 57.20 -28.27 4.01
C VAL A 843 57.37 -29.06 5.32
N GLY A 844 56.37 -29.05 6.21
CA GLY A 844 56.38 -29.80 7.46
C GLY A 844 56.49 -31.33 7.30
N LYS A 845 55.93 -31.92 6.23
CA LYS A 845 56.06 -33.37 5.95
C LYS A 845 57.44 -33.78 5.43
N THR A 846 58.14 -32.90 4.71
CA THR A 846 59.37 -33.28 3.99
C THR A 846 60.54 -33.75 4.88
N LYS A 847 60.51 -33.48 6.19
CA LYS A 847 61.58 -33.90 7.13
C LYS A 847 61.65 -35.42 7.37
N HIS A 848 60.58 -36.17 7.10
CA HIS A 848 60.53 -37.63 7.34
C HIS A 848 61.07 -38.51 6.21
N ARG A 849 61.44 -37.96 5.04
CA ARG A 849 61.87 -38.77 3.88
C ARG A 849 63.39 -38.86 3.70
N VAL A 850 64.16 -38.66 4.77
CA VAL A 850 65.63 -38.82 4.80
C VAL A 850 66.04 -39.75 5.95
N SER A 851 65.57 -40.99 5.90
CA SER A 851 66.24 -42.15 6.53
C SER A 851 65.60 -43.46 6.04
N SER A 852 66.19 -44.08 5.01
CA SER A 852 66.11 -45.51 4.64
C SER A 852 66.57 -45.74 3.19
N THR A 853 67.81 -45.36 2.88
CA THR A 853 68.49 -45.83 1.66
C THR A 853 69.17 -47.16 1.95
N ALA A 854 68.66 -48.25 1.37
CA ALA A 854 69.39 -49.50 1.19
C ALA A 854 69.16 -50.01 -0.25
N PRO A 855 70.17 -50.54 -0.97
CA PRO A 855 70.16 -50.51 -2.43
C PRO A 855 70.00 -51.88 -3.10
N ARG A 856 69.54 -51.92 -4.36
CA ARG A 856 69.89 -53.03 -5.26
C ARG A 856 70.01 -52.65 -6.74
N LYS A 857 71.28 -52.64 -7.17
CA LYS A 857 71.85 -52.90 -8.51
C LYS A 857 70.91 -53.10 -9.70
N THR A 858 71.05 -52.19 -10.67
CA THR A 858 71.32 -52.43 -12.11
C THR A 858 71.04 -53.83 -12.69
N ASN A 859 70.35 -53.87 -13.84
CA ASN A 859 71.00 -54.30 -15.08
C ASN A 859 70.32 -53.76 -16.36
N ASN A 860 71.14 -53.60 -17.40
CA ASN A 860 70.78 -53.09 -18.73
C ASN A 860 70.06 -54.13 -19.60
N SER A 861 69.31 -53.64 -20.60
CA SER A 861 69.36 -54.01 -22.04
C SER A 861 67.98 -53.78 -22.67
N ASN A 862 67.79 -53.38 -23.93
CA ASN A 862 68.51 -52.62 -24.95
C ASN A 862 67.56 -52.63 -26.17
N THR A 863 67.67 -51.66 -27.10
CA THR A 863 67.14 -51.69 -28.50
C THR A 863 65.62 -51.93 -28.74
N VAL A 864 64.77 -51.06 -29.33
CA VAL A 864 64.85 -50.03 -30.42
C VAL A 864 64.58 -50.60 -31.84
N GLN A 865 63.71 -49.91 -32.63
CA GLN A 865 63.41 -50.03 -34.10
C GLN A 865 62.32 -51.07 -34.54
N VAL A 866 61.44 -50.87 -35.57
CA VAL A 866 61.02 -49.67 -36.39
C VAL A 866 59.78 -49.95 -37.31
N ARG A 867 59.13 -48.89 -37.87
CA ARG A 867 58.16 -48.79 -39.03
C ARG A 867 56.75 -49.45 -38.93
N GLU A 868 55.62 -48.75 -39.16
CA GLU A 868 55.04 -48.11 -40.39
C GLU A 868 54.63 -49.09 -41.52
N PRO A 869 53.62 -48.77 -42.38
CA PRO A 869 52.25 -48.32 -42.07
C PRO A 869 51.20 -48.97 -43.03
N ASP A 870 50.07 -48.28 -43.24
CA ASP A 870 49.18 -48.28 -44.43
C ASP A 870 47.97 -49.24 -44.60
N GLN A 871 46.81 -48.57 -44.68
CA GLN A 871 45.76 -48.65 -45.71
C GLN A 871 44.65 -49.74 -45.76
N ASN A 872 43.43 -49.20 -45.69
CA ASN A 872 42.33 -49.31 -46.66
C ASN A 872 41.22 -50.37 -46.58
N ILE A 873 40.01 -49.80 -46.68
CA ILE A 873 38.82 -50.23 -47.45
C ILE A 873 37.91 -51.30 -46.83
N SER A 874 36.62 -51.06 -47.09
CA SER A 874 35.42 -51.74 -46.60
C SER A 874 35.00 -52.92 -47.48
N GLN A 875 34.25 -53.88 -46.91
CA GLN A 875 32.98 -54.40 -47.45
C GLN A 875 32.34 -55.50 -46.57
N GLY A 876 31.01 -55.53 -46.53
CA GLY A 876 30.26 -56.75 -46.90
C GLY A 876 29.93 -57.84 -45.86
N THR A 877 28.84 -57.64 -45.12
CA THR A 877 27.68 -58.57 -44.99
C THR A 877 27.77 -60.06 -44.52
N GLN A 878 26.86 -60.37 -43.57
CA GLN A 878 25.89 -61.50 -43.49
C GLN A 878 26.01 -62.66 -42.46
N ASN A 879 24.94 -62.75 -41.64
CA ASN A 879 24.12 -63.91 -41.26
C ASN A 879 24.59 -65.05 -40.31
N ARG A 880 23.95 -65.11 -39.13
CA ARG A 880 23.21 -66.23 -38.47
C ARG A 880 23.03 -65.93 -36.96
N SER A 881 22.02 -66.38 -36.19
CA SER A 881 20.69 -66.97 -36.44
C SER A 881 19.91 -67.06 -35.11
N ASN A 882 18.57 -66.95 -35.13
CA ASN A 882 17.66 -67.10 -33.96
C ASN A 882 17.42 -68.60 -33.59
N PRO A 883 16.84 -68.95 -32.42
CA PRO A 883 15.37 -68.95 -32.11
C PRO A 883 15.05 -68.45 -30.67
N ASN A 884 13.82 -68.35 -30.09
CA ASN A 884 12.38 -68.41 -30.48
C ASN A 884 11.59 -67.58 -29.40
N GLU A 885 10.45 -66.92 -29.62
CA GLU A 885 9.03 -67.32 -29.89
C GLU A 885 8.23 -67.91 -28.70
N GLY A 886 6.99 -67.45 -28.37
CA GLY A 886 6.12 -66.47 -29.08
C GLY A 886 4.99 -65.83 -28.22
N GLY A 887 4.18 -64.94 -28.84
CA GLY A 887 3.08 -64.14 -28.23
C GLY A 887 1.67 -64.79 -28.33
N PRO A 888 0.55 -64.07 -28.61
CA PRO A 888 0.31 -62.62 -28.87
C PRO A 888 -0.87 -61.99 -28.03
N GLY A 889 -1.14 -60.68 -28.12
CA GLY A 889 -2.29 -60.18 -28.91
C GLY A 889 -2.99 -58.90 -28.32
N PRO A 890 -3.83 -58.15 -29.09
CA PRO A 890 -4.07 -56.70 -28.94
C PRO A 890 -5.51 -56.32 -28.44
N ALA A 891 -6.03 -55.07 -28.36
CA ALA A 891 -5.80 -53.86 -29.19
C ALA A 891 -6.31 -52.50 -28.59
N LYS A 892 -6.07 -51.45 -29.40
CA LYS A 892 -6.49 -50.02 -29.42
C LYS A 892 -8.02 -49.74 -29.32
N PRO A 893 -8.51 -48.47 -29.21
CA PRO A 893 -7.85 -47.17 -29.47
C PRO A 893 -7.35 -46.39 -28.25
#